data_AF-A0A919D760-F1
#
_entry.id   AF-A0A919D760-F1
#
_cell.length_a   1.000
_cell.length_b   1.000
_cell.length_c   1.000
_cell.angle_alpha   90.00
_cell.angle_beta   90.00
_cell.angle_gamma   90.00
#
_symmetry.space_group_name_H-M   'P 1'
#
loop_
_entity.id
_entity.type
_entity.pdbx_description
1 polymer ?
#
loop_
_entity_poly.entity_id
_entity_poly.type
_entity_poly.pdbx_seq_one_letter_code
_entity_poly.pdbx_strand_id
1 'polypeptide(L)'
;MTAGELLAARAEVVTLDDHRVAAALDGLVDGLGYWSGKGALAGIERTGRYLAGTWTPATPDEGPGRAGEGSWARFIGRIGAVALRAAVEPTRDERRRPLLALLEIWADSPFAGSRAGMRTGLVRVAEGAPEAVRDERGAAVAVGWAAGGLRTFVDLRTGEGDPPGLGAIEEVTDVPRGGWGSAEQVRRLVELVRERGPVPWDLDAVAVLREGTGMGRAAASFALAGMLACGYLPRLDDRERKIHRLKVAEIEDGVREPGRMGSPDRLELVADVLPADPAELWEPQGMRAVAERIAWSWRERYGRRTLVPQRTFDAAVELQLSRLSAGRFCAAFTDHAAIRGLGSNLDTWIRNSEFRPFPTAEGWDLVDFEDTLRTVVPNLFWVYAELPAGDPVRAGAPGLVRALRERLDHPGLLLDAGSLSHAAGHTVADAHDRFGSRPYAGPEPLDVASVDDGLTVVVDGTVDRRGARSQPELYFRPAFYGDDDRSRTLLAARADSRYDPEVELVEWLRGPACARIVERIEGASLPSGSYETNPVLSAPDVLGQVVDELGVDEDAAALYLQLLTLRAPSDRNIRLWNGWKAARHQKAGAALVERGLVVEDKRARAGRQLFLPGEWIHAGKPYQPMEAWKAELLGVQRSYNGRLENPPPLPTRTLPELFAEAWHWVQGARKPSP
;
A
#
# COMPACT_ATOMS: atom_id res chain seq x y z
N MET A 1 -41.81 18.93 -9.45
CA MET A 1 -41.14 20.10 -8.85
C MET A 1 -41.51 21.34 -9.62
N THR A 2 -41.89 22.40 -8.93
CA THR A 2 -42.12 23.72 -9.53
C THR A 2 -40.77 24.42 -9.81
N ALA A 3 -40.75 25.41 -10.72
CA ALA A 3 -39.52 26.18 -11.00
C ALA A 3 -38.94 26.86 -9.74
N GLY A 4 -39.79 27.18 -8.76
CA GLY A 4 -39.38 27.74 -7.46
C GLY A 4 -38.69 26.71 -6.54
N GLU A 5 -39.15 25.46 -6.53
CA GLU A 5 -38.49 24.36 -5.81
C GLU A 5 -37.13 23.99 -6.43
N LEU A 6 -37.04 24.06 -7.76
CA LEU A 6 -35.78 23.87 -8.50
C LEU A 6 -34.77 24.98 -8.21
N LEU A 7 -35.22 26.23 -8.06
CA LEU A 7 -34.39 27.38 -7.67
C LEU A 7 -33.95 27.31 -6.19
N ALA A 8 -34.83 26.86 -5.28
CA ALA A 8 -34.50 26.67 -3.87
C ALA A 8 -33.52 25.50 -3.65
N ALA A 9 -33.73 24.37 -4.34
CA ALA A 9 -32.78 23.25 -4.35
C ALA A 9 -31.42 23.66 -4.97
N ARG A 10 -31.43 24.49 -6.03
CA ARG A 10 -30.20 25.08 -6.59
C ARG A 10 -29.51 26.05 -5.63
N ALA A 11 -30.26 26.83 -4.85
CA ALA A 11 -29.69 27.70 -3.82
C ALA A 11 -29.06 26.90 -2.67
N GLU A 12 -29.66 25.78 -2.25
CA GLU A 12 -29.04 24.84 -1.29
C GLU A 12 -27.77 24.18 -1.86
N VAL A 13 -27.76 23.81 -3.14
CA VAL A 13 -26.58 23.28 -3.85
C VAL A 13 -25.42 24.31 -3.88
N VAL A 14 -25.73 25.60 -3.99
CA VAL A 14 -24.75 26.70 -3.93
C VAL A 14 -24.20 26.93 -2.52
N THR A 15 -24.87 26.45 -1.46
CA THR A 15 -24.41 26.55 -0.05
C THR A 15 -23.62 25.34 0.44
N LEU A 16 -23.35 24.34 -0.40
CA LEU A 16 -22.49 23.22 -0.04
C LEU A 16 -21.04 23.69 0.08
N ASP A 17 -20.53 23.68 1.32
CA ASP A 17 -19.15 24.03 1.66
C ASP A 17 -18.13 23.25 0.80
N ASP A 18 -17.20 24.00 0.23
CA ASP A 18 -16.10 23.56 -0.63
C ASP A 18 -15.25 22.44 0.02
N HIS A 19 -15.10 22.47 1.34
CA HIS A 19 -14.42 21.40 2.08
C HIS A 19 -15.13 20.04 2.01
N ARG A 20 -16.46 20.03 1.87
CA ARG A 20 -17.25 18.79 1.80
C ARG A 20 -17.16 18.13 0.43
N VAL A 21 -17.05 18.91 -0.64
CA VAL A 21 -16.89 18.40 -2.02
C VAL A 21 -15.54 17.69 -2.16
N ALA A 22 -14.47 18.32 -1.68
CA ALA A 22 -13.13 17.72 -1.66
C ALA A 22 -13.11 16.39 -0.89
N ALA A 23 -13.70 16.38 0.31
CA ALA A 23 -13.78 15.17 1.14
C ALA A 23 -14.65 14.07 0.51
N ALA A 24 -15.69 14.43 -0.25
CA ALA A 24 -16.55 13.47 -0.94
C ALA A 24 -15.88 12.86 -2.18
N LEU A 25 -15.00 13.62 -2.84
CA LEU A 25 -14.24 13.20 -4.02
C LEU A 25 -12.86 12.60 -3.68
N ASP A 26 -12.50 12.47 -2.40
CA ASP A 26 -11.20 11.96 -1.98
C ASP A 26 -10.81 10.67 -2.72
N GLY A 27 -9.58 10.64 -3.22
CA GLY A 27 -9.05 9.54 -4.02
C GLY A 27 -9.49 9.43 -5.47
N LEU A 28 -10.48 10.20 -5.91
CA LEU A 28 -10.86 10.38 -7.33
C LEU A 28 -10.25 11.66 -7.93
N VAL A 29 -9.70 12.54 -7.09
CA VAL A 29 -8.98 13.77 -7.44
C VAL A 29 -7.58 13.77 -6.80
N ASP A 30 -6.65 14.56 -7.33
CA ASP A 30 -5.23 14.54 -6.92
C ASP A 30 -4.92 15.39 -5.68
N GLY A 31 -5.82 16.28 -5.24
CA GLY A 31 -5.55 17.16 -4.11
C GLY A 31 -6.76 17.60 -3.28
N LEU A 32 -6.44 18.08 -2.06
CA LEU A 32 -7.34 18.86 -1.21
C LEU A 32 -7.15 20.38 -1.44
N GLY A 33 -6.99 20.80 -2.71
CA GLY A 33 -6.59 22.18 -3.05
C GLY A 33 -7.46 23.27 -2.40
N TYR A 34 -7.03 24.53 -2.46
CA TYR A 34 -7.86 25.67 -2.02
C TYR A 34 -9.11 25.75 -2.92
N TRP A 35 -10.23 25.19 -2.47
CA TRP A 35 -11.49 25.22 -3.21
C TRP A 35 -12.25 26.56 -3.06
N SER A 36 -11.58 27.63 -2.60
CA SER A 36 -12.24 28.86 -2.12
C SER A 36 -12.63 29.88 -3.21
N GLY A 37 -13.79 30.51 -3.01
CA GLY A 37 -14.08 31.90 -3.38
C GLY A 37 -15.48 32.13 -3.93
N LYS A 38 -15.97 31.20 -4.76
CA LYS A 38 -17.29 31.26 -5.43
C LYS A 38 -18.01 29.89 -5.51
N GLY A 39 -17.58 28.90 -4.72
CA GLY A 39 -18.09 27.53 -4.70
C GLY A 39 -17.54 26.65 -5.84
N ALA A 40 -17.01 25.47 -5.51
CA ALA A 40 -16.46 24.47 -6.41
C ALA A 40 -17.48 23.97 -7.43
N LEU A 41 -18.65 23.55 -6.93
CA LEU A 41 -19.76 23.07 -7.75
C LEU A 41 -20.27 24.18 -8.68
N ALA A 42 -20.39 25.40 -8.18
CA ALA A 42 -20.78 26.54 -8.99
C ALA A 42 -19.72 26.89 -10.06
N GLY A 43 -18.43 26.66 -9.79
CA GLY A 43 -17.36 26.77 -10.79
C GLY A 43 -17.48 25.74 -11.91
N ILE A 44 -17.79 24.49 -11.57
CA ILE A 44 -18.05 23.42 -12.54
C ILE A 44 -19.30 23.73 -13.36
N GLU A 45 -20.39 24.16 -12.71
CA GLU A 45 -21.64 24.56 -13.37
C GLU A 45 -21.42 25.72 -14.35
N ARG A 46 -20.76 26.80 -13.92
CA ARG A 46 -20.44 27.93 -14.78
C ARG A 46 -19.54 27.52 -15.94
N THR A 47 -18.59 26.60 -15.73
CA THR A 47 -17.76 26.07 -16.83
C THR A 47 -18.64 25.35 -17.86
N GLY A 48 -19.55 24.47 -17.42
CA GLY A 48 -20.48 23.79 -18.32
C GLY A 48 -21.41 24.74 -19.08
N ARG A 49 -22.00 25.71 -18.37
CA ARG A 49 -22.88 26.74 -18.95
C ARG A 49 -22.14 27.66 -19.91
N TYR A 50 -20.89 28.01 -19.57
CA TYR A 50 -19.98 28.68 -20.48
C TYR A 50 -19.80 27.79 -21.68
N LEU A 51 -19.22 26.60 -21.63
CA LEU A 51 -18.99 25.78 -22.83
C LEU A 51 -20.26 25.62 -23.72
N ALA A 52 -21.45 25.45 -23.12
CA ALA A 52 -22.72 25.36 -23.84
C ALA A 52 -23.28 26.67 -24.45
N GLY A 53 -22.68 27.83 -24.14
CA GLY A 53 -23.14 29.14 -24.62
C GLY A 53 -24.37 29.68 -23.89
N THR A 54 -24.72 29.12 -22.74
CA THR A 54 -25.91 29.50 -21.95
C THR A 54 -25.59 30.51 -20.85
N TRP A 55 -24.33 30.90 -20.72
CA TRP A 55 -23.85 31.93 -19.79
C TRP A 55 -22.54 32.55 -20.28
N THR A 56 -22.38 33.85 -20.04
CA THR A 56 -21.18 34.64 -20.34
C THR A 56 -20.85 35.48 -19.09
N PRO A 57 -19.58 35.61 -18.71
CA PRO A 57 -19.17 36.43 -17.57
C PRO A 57 -19.43 37.92 -17.84
N ALA A 58 -19.70 38.69 -16.78
CA ALA A 58 -19.99 40.12 -16.89
C ALA A 58 -18.72 40.94 -17.21
N THR A 59 -17.55 40.47 -16.77
CA THR A 59 -16.24 41.00 -17.15
C THR A 59 -15.30 39.85 -17.55
N PRO A 60 -14.27 40.10 -18.39
CA PRO A 60 -13.31 39.06 -18.80
C PRO A 60 -12.58 38.39 -17.62
N ASP A 61 -12.38 39.13 -16.53
CA ASP A 61 -11.69 38.69 -15.32
C ASP A 61 -12.61 37.86 -14.39
N GLU A 62 -13.91 37.84 -14.65
CA GLU A 62 -14.93 37.04 -13.94
C GLU A 62 -15.19 35.70 -14.64
N GLY A 63 -14.14 35.00 -15.08
CA GLY A 63 -14.25 33.69 -15.71
C GLY A 63 -15.08 32.67 -14.89
N PRO A 64 -15.37 31.48 -15.45
CA PRO A 64 -16.21 30.45 -14.82
C PRO A 64 -15.82 30.09 -13.37
N GLY A 65 -14.59 30.40 -12.97
CA GLY A 65 -14.08 30.27 -11.61
C GLY A 65 -13.22 29.03 -11.46
N ARG A 66 -12.62 28.88 -10.29
CA ARG A 66 -11.67 27.80 -10.00
C ARG A 66 -12.35 26.75 -9.12
N ALA A 67 -12.22 25.49 -9.51
CA ALA A 67 -12.69 24.33 -8.75
C ALA A 67 -11.50 23.42 -8.49
N GLY A 68 -10.90 23.59 -7.29
CA GLY A 68 -9.71 22.85 -6.88
C GLY A 68 -8.54 23.06 -7.84
N GLU A 69 -7.72 22.05 -8.01
CA GLU A 69 -6.61 22.00 -8.97
C GLU A 69 -7.03 21.68 -10.42
N GLY A 70 -8.33 21.53 -10.71
CA GLY A 70 -8.83 21.22 -12.06
C GLY A 70 -8.92 19.73 -12.40
N SER A 71 -8.50 18.84 -11.50
CA SER A 71 -8.52 17.38 -11.65
C SER A 71 -9.92 16.79 -11.90
N TRP A 72 -10.99 17.49 -11.51
CA TRP A 72 -12.39 17.11 -11.78
C TRP A 72 -12.69 16.95 -13.28
N ALA A 73 -11.93 17.62 -14.17
CA ALA A 73 -12.10 17.49 -15.62
C ALA A 73 -11.93 16.04 -16.11
N ARG A 74 -11.23 15.19 -15.35
CA ARG A 74 -11.05 13.76 -15.67
C ARG A 74 -12.34 12.94 -15.56
N PHE A 75 -13.37 13.46 -14.88
CA PHE A 75 -14.69 12.82 -14.84
C PHE A 75 -15.44 12.95 -16.17
N ILE A 76 -15.01 13.82 -17.09
CA ILE A 76 -15.55 13.85 -18.44
C ILE A 76 -15.15 12.54 -19.11
N GLY A 77 -16.15 11.72 -19.46
CA GLY A 77 -15.92 10.35 -19.89
C GLY A 77 -16.07 9.28 -18.82
N ARG A 78 -16.04 9.66 -17.52
CA ARG A 78 -15.82 8.72 -16.40
C ARG A 78 -16.69 8.99 -15.17
N ILE A 79 -17.79 9.73 -15.33
CA ILE A 79 -18.64 10.17 -14.22
C ILE A 79 -19.30 9.00 -13.46
N GLY A 80 -19.32 7.80 -14.03
CA GLY A 80 -19.80 6.58 -13.37
C GLY A 80 -19.08 6.25 -12.06
N ALA A 81 -17.81 6.65 -11.91
CA ALA A 81 -17.07 6.49 -10.65
C ALA A 81 -17.69 7.31 -9.49
N VAL A 82 -18.07 8.55 -9.77
CA VAL A 82 -18.74 9.45 -8.82
C VAL A 82 -20.16 8.95 -8.53
N ALA A 83 -20.85 8.51 -9.57
CA ALA A 83 -22.19 7.93 -9.49
C ALA A 83 -22.25 6.66 -8.63
N LEU A 84 -21.32 5.72 -8.81
CA LEU A 84 -21.21 4.52 -7.97
C LEU A 84 -21.05 4.91 -6.50
N ARG A 85 -20.09 5.78 -6.19
CA ARG A 85 -19.86 6.24 -4.82
C ARG A 85 -21.09 6.93 -4.24
N ALA A 86 -21.82 7.74 -5.01
CA ALA A 86 -23.03 8.40 -4.53
C ALA A 86 -24.18 7.41 -4.25
N ALA A 87 -24.28 6.33 -5.02
CA ALA A 87 -25.40 5.40 -4.97
C ALA A 87 -25.35 4.45 -3.76
N VAL A 88 -24.17 4.03 -3.32
CA VAL A 88 -24.03 2.94 -2.34
C VAL A 88 -24.22 3.39 -0.88
N GLU A 89 -24.70 2.46 -0.03
CA GLU A 89 -24.95 2.70 1.39
C GLU A 89 -23.73 3.18 2.21
N PRO A 90 -22.49 2.68 2.00
CA PRO A 90 -21.35 3.11 2.80
C PRO A 90 -21.02 4.60 2.72
N THR A 91 -21.43 5.28 1.65
CA THR A 91 -21.25 6.73 1.54
C THR A 91 -22.18 7.44 2.53
N ARG A 92 -21.68 8.31 3.39
CA ARG A 92 -22.57 9.05 4.31
C ARG A 92 -23.39 10.11 3.59
N ASP A 93 -24.53 10.51 4.15
CA ASP A 93 -25.34 11.59 3.60
C ASP A 93 -24.56 12.90 3.40
N GLU A 94 -23.65 13.23 4.32
CA GLU A 94 -22.80 14.42 4.24
C GLU A 94 -21.86 14.42 3.02
N ARG A 95 -21.40 13.23 2.60
CA ARG A 95 -20.58 13.05 1.38
C ARG A 95 -21.45 12.80 0.16
N ARG A 96 -22.59 12.11 0.31
CA ARG A 96 -23.52 11.78 -0.78
C ARG A 96 -24.18 13.03 -1.34
N ARG A 97 -24.64 13.96 -0.50
CA ARG A 97 -25.30 15.20 -0.93
C ARG A 97 -24.47 16.00 -1.95
N PRO A 98 -23.19 16.34 -1.70
CA PRO A 98 -22.38 17.03 -2.70
C PRO A 98 -22.09 16.19 -3.95
N LEU A 99 -22.01 14.86 -3.85
CA LEU A 99 -21.87 14.00 -5.04
C LEU A 99 -23.13 14.01 -5.91
N LEU A 100 -24.33 13.93 -5.30
CA LEU A 100 -25.60 14.04 -6.03
C LEU A 100 -25.76 15.41 -6.68
N ALA A 101 -25.40 16.48 -5.96
CA ALA A 101 -25.41 17.84 -6.50
C ALA A 101 -24.45 17.99 -7.70
N LEU A 102 -23.24 17.41 -7.62
CA LEU A 102 -22.32 17.36 -8.74
C LEU A 102 -22.91 16.62 -9.94
N LEU A 103 -23.56 15.47 -9.71
CA LEU A 103 -24.20 14.68 -10.76
C LEU A 103 -25.34 15.44 -11.46
N GLU A 104 -26.13 16.21 -10.73
CA GLU A 104 -27.18 17.06 -11.30
C GLU A 104 -26.58 18.16 -12.20
N ILE A 105 -25.57 18.87 -11.70
CA ILE A 105 -24.81 19.84 -12.49
C ILE A 105 -24.22 19.18 -13.74
N TRP A 106 -23.71 17.96 -13.59
CA TRP A 106 -23.14 17.19 -14.69
C TRP A 106 -24.17 16.88 -15.77
N ALA A 107 -25.36 16.43 -15.39
CA ALA A 107 -26.44 16.08 -16.31
C ALA A 107 -26.99 17.29 -17.09
N ASP A 108 -26.92 18.50 -16.52
CA ASP A 108 -27.34 19.75 -17.17
C ASP A 108 -26.23 20.40 -18.01
N SER A 109 -25.03 19.84 -17.98
CA SER A 109 -23.85 20.35 -18.67
C SER A 109 -23.57 19.59 -19.98
N PRO A 110 -22.75 20.16 -20.89
CA PRO A 110 -22.33 19.42 -22.08
C PRO A 110 -21.45 18.21 -21.73
N PHE A 111 -20.95 18.07 -20.49
CA PHE A 111 -20.11 16.94 -20.06
C PHE A 111 -20.84 15.59 -20.10
N ALA A 112 -22.17 15.60 -20.00
CA ALA A 112 -23.03 14.41 -20.11
C ALA A 112 -23.60 14.18 -21.53
N GLY A 113 -23.28 15.06 -22.49
CA GLY A 113 -23.74 15.01 -23.87
C GLY A 113 -22.76 14.34 -24.84
N SER A 114 -22.83 14.70 -26.12
CA SER A 114 -21.87 14.20 -27.13
C SER A 114 -20.46 14.73 -26.85
N ARG A 115 -19.55 13.82 -26.50
CA ARG A 115 -18.16 14.12 -26.15
C ARG A 115 -17.24 14.25 -27.38
N ALA A 116 -17.80 14.11 -28.59
CA ALA A 116 -17.03 14.05 -29.85
C ALA A 116 -16.22 15.32 -30.17
N GLY A 117 -16.51 16.45 -29.50
CA GLY A 117 -15.80 17.71 -29.64
C GLY A 117 -15.08 18.19 -28.39
N MET A 118 -14.95 17.38 -27.33
CA MET A 118 -14.31 17.79 -26.07
C MET A 118 -12.89 17.29 -25.95
N ARG A 119 -11.99 18.16 -25.46
CA ARG A 119 -10.64 17.78 -25.02
C ARG A 119 -10.36 18.36 -23.64
N THR A 120 -9.44 17.69 -22.97
CA THR A 120 -8.84 18.16 -21.72
C THR A 120 -7.32 18.16 -21.88
N GLY A 121 -6.59 18.69 -20.91
CA GLY A 121 -5.13 18.65 -20.94
C GLY A 121 -4.51 19.78 -20.14
N LEU A 122 -3.26 20.10 -20.44
CA LEU A 122 -2.49 21.14 -19.77
C LEU A 122 -2.21 22.30 -20.73
N VAL A 123 -2.44 23.52 -20.26
CA VAL A 123 -2.20 24.76 -20.99
C VAL A 123 -1.37 25.71 -20.14
N ARG A 124 -0.37 26.34 -20.76
CA ARG A 124 0.36 27.44 -20.19
C ARG A 124 -0.36 28.74 -20.53
N VAL A 125 -0.99 29.33 -19.51
CA VAL A 125 -1.76 30.58 -19.66
C VAL A 125 -0.80 31.76 -19.53
N ALA A 126 -0.79 32.65 -20.52
CA ALA A 126 0.04 33.86 -20.49
C ALA A 126 -0.46 34.83 -19.40
N GLU A 127 0.43 35.65 -18.86
CA GLU A 127 0.07 36.66 -17.86
C GLU A 127 -0.94 37.65 -18.45
N GLY A 128 -2.07 37.84 -17.77
CA GLY A 128 -3.17 38.70 -18.25
C GLY A 128 -4.06 38.10 -19.34
N ALA A 129 -3.86 36.84 -19.74
CA ALA A 129 -4.76 36.16 -20.68
C ALA A 129 -6.10 35.81 -20.02
N PRO A 130 -7.22 35.81 -20.78
CA PRO A 130 -8.54 35.47 -20.27
C PRO A 130 -8.60 34.01 -19.79
N GLU A 131 -9.31 33.75 -18.69
CA GLU A 131 -9.49 32.39 -18.17
C GLU A 131 -10.47 31.54 -19.01
N ALA A 132 -11.26 32.19 -19.86
CA ALA A 132 -12.21 31.53 -20.74
C ALA A 132 -12.37 32.33 -22.05
N VAL A 133 -12.39 31.61 -23.17
CA VAL A 133 -12.53 32.17 -24.52
C VAL A 133 -13.57 31.40 -25.31
N ARG A 134 -14.32 32.11 -26.16
CA ARG A 134 -15.34 31.54 -27.05
C ARG A 134 -15.42 32.33 -28.33
N ASP A 135 -15.53 31.61 -29.44
CA ASP A 135 -15.90 32.14 -30.75
C ASP A 135 -16.85 31.15 -31.46
N GLU A 136 -17.01 31.32 -32.77
CA GLU A 136 -17.85 30.46 -33.62
C GLU A 136 -17.34 29.01 -33.77
N ARG A 137 -16.04 28.75 -33.50
CA ARG A 137 -15.38 27.43 -33.59
C ARG A 137 -15.50 26.62 -32.30
N GLY A 138 -15.83 27.28 -31.19
CA GLY A 138 -16.06 26.63 -29.91
C GLY A 138 -15.74 27.49 -28.70
N ALA A 139 -15.53 26.83 -27.56
CA ALA A 139 -15.16 27.45 -26.30
C ALA A 139 -14.04 26.68 -25.61
N ALA A 140 -13.16 27.40 -24.90
CA ALA A 140 -12.13 26.82 -24.06
C ALA A 140 -12.08 27.53 -22.70
N VAL A 141 -11.89 26.77 -21.63
CA VAL A 141 -11.80 27.28 -20.26
C VAL A 141 -10.56 26.70 -19.57
N ALA A 142 -9.73 27.56 -18.98
CA ALA A 142 -8.67 27.16 -18.07
C ALA A 142 -9.27 26.91 -16.68
N VAL A 143 -9.18 25.67 -16.19
CA VAL A 143 -9.79 25.21 -14.94
C VAL A 143 -8.71 24.99 -13.88
N GLY A 144 -9.09 25.24 -12.63
CA GLY A 144 -8.20 25.06 -11.46
C GLY A 144 -7.13 26.15 -11.30
N TRP A 145 -6.29 26.00 -10.28
CA TRP A 145 -5.18 26.94 -9.99
C TRP A 145 -3.94 26.65 -10.85
N ALA A 146 -3.07 27.65 -11.02
CA ALA A 146 -1.83 27.52 -11.78
C ALA A 146 -0.64 27.26 -10.85
N ALA A 147 0.05 26.13 -11.02
CA ALA A 147 1.40 25.95 -10.50
C ALA A 147 2.39 26.30 -11.63
N GLY A 148 3.25 27.32 -11.44
CA GLY A 148 4.23 27.72 -12.46
C GLY A 148 3.63 28.15 -13.80
N GLY A 149 2.40 28.66 -13.81
CA GLY A 149 1.68 29.10 -15.03
C GLY A 149 1.00 27.99 -15.83
N LEU A 150 1.11 26.73 -15.42
CA LEU A 150 0.48 25.57 -16.05
C LEU A 150 -0.88 25.27 -15.40
N ARG A 151 -1.94 25.12 -16.21
CA ARG A 151 -3.32 24.87 -15.76
C ARG A 151 -3.96 23.74 -16.55
N THR A 152 -4.92 23.04 -15.95
CA THR A 152 -5.80 22.15 -16.69
C THR A 152 -6.74 22.97 -17.57
N PHE A 153 -7.10 22.50 -18.77
CA PHE A 153 -8.15 23.11 -19.59
C PHE A 153 -9.25 22.12 -19.95
N VAL A 154 -10.41 22.67 -20.31
CA VAL A 154 -11.50 21.94 -20.96
C VAL A 154 -11.94 22.76 -22.18
N ASP A 155 -12.01 22.13 -23.33
CA ASP A 155 -12.55 22.74 -24.55
C ASP A 155 -13.76 21.98 -25.10
N LEU A 156 -14.56 22.70 -25.89
CA LEU A 156 -15.69 22.15 -26.63
C LEU A 156 -15.71 22.78 -28.02
N ARG A 157 -15.55 21.94 -29.03
CA ARG A 157 -15.58 22.28 -30.45
C ARG A 157 -16.98 22.20 -31.04
N THR A 158 -17.33 23.18 -31.86
CA THR A 158 -18.59 23.24 -32.62
C THR A 158 -18.40 22.84 -34.10
N GLY A 159 -17.16 22.60 -34.54
CA GLY A 159 -16.82 22.18 -35.91
C GLY A 159 -15.43 21.56 -36.07
N GLU A 160 -14.89 21.55 -37.30
CA GLU A 160 -13.57 20.95 -37.61
C GLU A 160 -12.38 21.79 -37.11
N GLY A 161 -12.55 23.10 -36.97
CA GLY A 161 -11.52 24.00 -36.44
C GLY A 161 -11.31 23.85 -34.93
N ASP A 162 -10.10 24.15 -34.48
CA ASP A 162 -9.80 24.27 -33.05
C ASP A 162 -10.53 25.47 -32.42
N PRO A 163 -10.95 25.35 -31.15
CA PRO A 163 -11.54 26.46 -30.41
C PRO A 163 -10.47 27.55 -30.18
N PRO A 164 -10.88 28.78 -29.80
CA PRO A 164 -9.92 29.86 -29.56
C PRO A 164 -8.95 29.47 -28.44
N GLY A 165 -7.67 29.81 -28.62
CA GLY A 165 -6.60 29.38 -27.71
C GLY A 165 -6.57 30.16 -26.39
N LEU A 166 -6.31 29.44 -25.30
CA LEU A 166 -6.06 30.00 -23.96
C LEU A 166 -4.59 30.34 -23.70
N GLY A 167 -3.69 29.89 -24.60
CA GLY A 167 -2.25 29.91 -24.42
C GLY A 167 -1.58 28.75 -25.15
N ALA A 168 -0.34 28.44 -24.78
CA ALA A 168 0.39 27.32 -25.34
C ALA A 168 -0.09 26.00 -24.72
N ILE A 169 -0.64 25.10 -25.55
CA ILE A 169 -1.04 23.76 -25.11
C ILE A 169 0.22 22.92 -24.94
N GLU A 170 0.40 22.37 -23.75
CA GLU A 170 1.55 21.52 -23.39
C GLU A 170 1.19 20.04 -23.50
N GLU A 171 -0.06 19.70 -23.17
CA GLU A 171 -0.57 18.33 -23.23
C GLU A 171 -2.03 18.35 -23.66
N VAL A 172 -2.42 17.41 -24.53
CA VAL A 172 -3.82 17.13 -24.87
C VAL A 172 -4.15 15.71 -24.40
N THR A 173 -5.21 15.60 -23.61
CA THR A 173 -5.80 14.34 -23.16
C THR A 173 -7.17 14.18 -23.80
N ASP A 174 -7.31 13.16 -24.64
CA ASP A 174 -8.59 12.82 -25.26
C ASP A 174 -9.61 12.36 -24.22
N VAL A 175 -10.86 12.80 -24.41
CA VAL A 175 -11.99 12.41 -23.58
C VAL A 175 -12.54 11.06 -24.05
N PRO A 176 -12.75 10.07 -23.15
CA PRO A 176 -13.42 8.82 -23.49
C PRO A 176 -14.81 9.05 -24.09
N ARG A 177 -15.02 8.54 -25.31
CA ARG A 177 -16.22 8.79 -26.12
C ARG A 177 -17.37 7.80 -25.90
N GLY A 178 -17.13 6.69 -25.19
CA GLY A 178 -18.13 5.70 -24.79
C GLY A 178 -18.31 5.64 -23.27
N GLY A 179 -19.14 4.71 -22.80
CA GLY A 179 -19.29 4.42 -21.38
C GLY A 179 -20.55 4.99 -20.72
N TRP A 180 -20.65 4.80 -19.41
CA TRP A 180 -21.80 5.25 -18.60
C TRP A 180 -21.74 6.77 -18.38
N GLY A 181 -22.91 7.40 -18.20
CA GLY A 181 -23.01 8.79 -17.76
C GLY A 181 -23.60 9.74 -18.78
N SER A 182 -24.57 9.27 -19.58
CA SER A 182 -25.47 10.16 -20.31
C SER A 182 -26.31 11.00 -19.35
N ALA A 183 -26.81 12.15 -19.81
CA ALA A 183 -27.66 13.00 -18.97
C ALA A 183 -28.90 12.26 -18.43
N GLU A 184 -29.48 11.34 -19.21
CA GLU A 184 -30.61 10.50 -18.80
C GLU A 184 -30.21 9.51 -17.69
N GLN A 185 -29.11 8.79 -17.86
CA GLN A 185 -28.61 7.83 -16.85
C GLN A 185 -28.28 8.52 -15.52
N VAL A 186 -27.62 9.69 -15.59
CA VAL A 186 -27.24 10.44 -14.41
C VAL A 186 -28.48 10.95 -13.66
N ARG A 187 -29.45 11.56 -14.37
CA ARG A 187 -30.71 12.00 -13.75
C ARG A 187 -31.48 10.82 -13.13
N ARG A 188 -31.59 9.72 -13.87
CA ARG A 188 -32.30 8.53 -13.40
C ARG A 188 -31.69 7.97 -12.12
N LEU A 189 -30.37 7.90 -12.03
CA LEU A 189 -29.69 7.48 -10.80
C LEU A 189 -29.98 8.43 -9.64
N VAL A 190 -29.85 9.73 -9.84
CA VAL A 190 -30.09 10.74 -8.78
C VAL A 190 -31.52 10.64 -8.25
N GLU A 191 -32.51 10.51 -9.14
CA GLU A 191 -33.91 10.30 -8.77
C GLU A 191 -34.07 9.03 -7.92
N LEU A 192 -33.53 7.90 -8.37
CA LEU A 192 -33.64 6.63 -7.67
C LEU A 192 -33.00 6.68 -6.27
N VAL A 193 -31.84 7.30 -6.12
CA VAL A 193 -31.18 7.45 -4.80
C VAL A 193 -32.03 8.31 -3.86
N ARG A 194 -32.72 9.34 -4.38
CA ARG A 194 -33.61 10.19 -3.57
C ARG A 194 -34.92 9.49 -3.22
N GLU A 195 -35.48 8.69 -4.13
CA GLU A 195 -36.74 7.97 -3.94
C GLU A 195 -36.59 6.74 -3.05
N ARG A 196 -35.56 5.93 -3.29
CA ARG A 196 -35.36 4.61 -2.66
C ARG A 196 -34.34 4.62 -1.53
N GLY A 197 -33.60 5.72 -1.36
CA GLY A 197 -32.40 5.74 -0.53
C GLY A 197 -31.22 5.06 -1.23
N PRO A 198 -30.06 4.97 -0.55
CA PRO A 198 -28.88 4.34 -1.13
C PRO A 198 -29.07 2.83 -1.34
N VAL A 199 -28.33 2.29 -2.31
CA VAL A 199 -28.28 0.86 -2.61
C VAL A 199 -27.75 0.11 -1.39
N PRO A 200 -28.52 -0.86 -0.82
CA PRO A 200 -28.10 -1.63 0.34
C PRO A 200 -26.75 -2.33 0.13
N TRP A 201 -25.94 -2.40 1.18
CA TRP A 201 -24.60 -2.98 1.06
C TRP A 201 -24.62 -4.51 0.93
N ASP A 202 -24.00 -5.02 -0.14
CA ASP A 202 -23.95 -6.45 -0.48
C ASP A 202 -22.55 -7.03 -0.19
N LEU A 203 -22.47 -7.90 0.83
CA LEU A 203 -21.23 -8.58 1.22
C LEU A 203 -20.88 -9.76 0.32
N ASP A 204 -21.87 -10.35 -0.37
CA ASP A 204 -21.62 -11.44 -1.32
C ASP A 204 -21.01 -10.87 -2.60
N ALA A 205 -21.42 -9.68 -3.05
CA ALA A 205 -20.75 -8.93 -4.11
C ALA A 205 -19.28 -8.62 -3.76
N VAL A 206 -18.98 -8.28 -2.49
CA VAL A 206 -17.59 -8.11 -2.02
C VAL A 206 -16.80 -9.42 -2.15
N ALA A 207 -17.40 -10.57 -1.81
CA ALA A 207 -16.75 -11.88 -1.96
C ALA A 207 -16.46 -12.21 -3.45
N VAL A 208 -17.40 -11.89 -4.35
CA VAL A 208 -17.24 -12.06 -5.80
C VAL A 208 -16.08 -11.21 -6.32
N LEU A 209 -16.01 -9.93 -5.92
CA LEU A 209 -14.91 -9.05 -6.32
C LEU A 209 -13.56 -9.55 -5.79
N ARG A 210 -13.53 -10.03 -4.53
CA ARG A 210 -12.35 -10.66 -3.92
C ARG A 210 -11.85 -11.85 -4.75
N GLU A 211 -12.75 -12.77 -5.11
CA GLU A 211 -12.41 -13.98 -5.89
C GLU A 211 -12.02 -13.67 -7.34
N GLY A 212 -12.61 -12.62 -7.92
CA GLY A 212 -12.32 -12.16 -9.27
C GLY A 212 -10.96 -11.46 -9.41
N THR A 213 -10.40 -10.94 -8.33
CA THR A 213 -9.18 -10.09 -8.36
C THR A 213 -8.01 -10.64 -7.55
N GLY A 214 -8.28 -11.42 -6.50
CA GLY A 214 -7.28 -11.89 -5.53
C GLY A 214 -6.86 -10.83 -4.49
N MET A 215 -7.56 -9.70 -4.38
CA MET A 215 -7.28 -8.70 -3.34
C MET A 215 -7.87 -9.08 -1.98
N GLY A 216 -7.46 -8.39 -0.91
CA GLY A 216 -8.03 -8.58 0.43
C GLY A 216 -9.49 -8.11 0.55
N ARG A 217 -10.22 -8.61 1.56
CA ARG A 217 -11.64 -8.30 1.79
C ARG A 217 -11.92 -6.80 1.92
N ALA A 218 -11.07 -6.07 2.64
CA ALA A 218 -11.22 -4.63 2.81
C ALA A 218 -11.05 -3.87 1.50
N ALA A 219 -10.03 -4.23 0.71
CA ALA A 219 -9.79 -3.61 -0.59
C ALA A 219 -10.94 -3.86 -1.58
N ALA A 220 -11.46 -5.10 -1.62
CA ALA A 220 -12.63 -5.43 -2.43
C ALA A 220 -13.85 -4.60 -1.98
N SER A 221 -14.05 -4.46 -0.67
CA SER A 221 -15.12 -3.64 -0.12
C SER A 221 -15.00 -2.17 -0.51
N PHE A 222 -13.79 -1.61 -0.47
CA PHE A 222 -13.54 -0.22 -0.87
C PHE A 222 -13.68 -0.01 -2.38
N ALA A 223 -13.17 -0.92 -3.20
CA ALA A 223 -13.34 -0.86 -4.65
C ALA A 223 -14.82 -0.91 -5.05
N LEU A 224 -15.60 -1.80 -4.45
CA LEU A 224 -17.06 -1.87 -4.68
C LEU A 224 -17.80 -0.60 -4.23
N ALA A 225 -17.27 0.11 -3.23
CA ALA A 225 -17.82 1.38 -2.75
C ALA A 225 -17.34 2.59 -3.58
N GLY A 226 -16.49 2.38 -4.59
CA GLY A 226 -15.82 3.45 -5.31
C GLY A 226 -14.83 4.24 -4.44
N MET A 227 -14.34 3.69 -3.32
CA MET A 227 -13.43 4.30 -2.34
C MET A 227 -11.96 3.91 -2.58
N LEU A 228 -11.43 4.20 -3.78
CA LEU A 228 -10.13 3.68 -4.23
C LEU A 228 -8.88 4.44 -3.74
N ALA A 229 -9.02 5.42 -2.84
CA ALA A 229 -7.88 5.98 -2.10
C ALA A 229 -8.29 6.41 -0.70
N CYS A 230 -7.30 6.53 0.20
CA CYS A 230 -7.51 6.99 1.57
C CYS A 230 -6.24 7.64 2.12
N GLY A 231 -6.11 8.95 1.91
CA GLY A 231 -5.00 9.76 2.45
C GLY A 231 -5.13 10.10 3.94
N TYR A 232 -6.33 10.02 4.53
CA TYR A 232 -6.59 10.55 5.88
C TYR A 232 -7.25 9.55 6.84
N LEU A 233 -6.86 9.61 8.12
CA LEU A 233 -7.45 8.87 9.24
C LEU A 233 -8.30 9.83 10.12
N PRO A 234 -9.42 9.37 10.71
CA PRO A 234 -9.99 8.04 10.56
C PRO A 234 -10.68 7.87 9.19
N ARG A 235 -10.35 6.76 8.52
CA ARG A 235 -10.82 6.44 7.16
C ARG A 235 -12.32 6.15 7.11
N LEU A 236 -12.82 5.49 8.16
CA LEU A 236 -14.22 5.17 8.38
C LEU A 236 -14.62 5.46 9.83
N ASP A 237 -15.86 5.90 10.07
CA ASP A 237 -16.42 5.98 11.42
C ASP A 237 -17.07 4.66 11.88
N ASP A 238 -17.59 4.64 13.10
CA ASP A 238 -18.27 3.48 13.67
C ASP A 238 -19.44 2.95 12.83
N ARG A 239 -20.16 3.83 12.12
CA ARG A 239 -21.29 3.45 11.27
C ARG A 239 -20.81 2.77 10.00
N GLU A 240 -19.89 3.40 9.28
CA GLU A 240 -19.32 2.85 8.05
C GLU A 240 -18.59 1.53 8.31
N ARG A 241 -17.82 1.44 9.41
CA ARG A 241 -17.14 0.19 9.81
C ARG A 241 -18.13 -0.95 10.04
N LYS A 242 -19.30 -0.67 10.62
CA LYS A 242 -20.36 -1.67 10.84
C LYS A 242 -20.99 -2.12 9.51
N ILE A 243 -21.20 -1.20 8.56
CA ILE A 243 -21.74 -1.52 7.22
C ILE A 243 -20.77 -2.47 6.49
N HIS A 244 -19.49 -2.11 6.43
CA HIS A 244 -18.47 -2.94 5.78
C HIS A 244 -18.15 -4.25 6.56
N ARG A 245 -18.52 -4.34 7.84
CA ARG A 245 -18.12 -5.40 8.77
C ARG A 245 -16.60 -5.61 8.82
N LEU A 246 -15.84 -4.52 8.83
CA LEU A 246 -14.37 -4.55 8.83
C LEU A 246 -13.78 -4.15 10.20
N LYS A 247 -12.71 -4.83 10.60
CA LYS A 247 -11.86 -4.44 11.72
C LYS A 247 -10.91 -3.34 11.31
N VAL A 248 -10.36 -2.61 12.29
CA VAL A 248 -9.40 -1.51 12.06
C VAL A 248 -8.19 -1.97 11.26
N ALA A 249 -7.60 -3.13 11.60
CA ALA A 249 -6.44 -3.66 10.90
C ALA A 249 -6.75 -3.99 9.42
N GLU A 250 -7.94 -4.51 9.13
CA GLU A 250 -8.36 -4.79 7.76
C GLU A 250 -8.55 -3.48 6.96
N ILE A 251 -9.09 -2.44 7.58
CA ILE A 251 -9.22 -1.12 6.96
C ILE A 251 -7.85 -0.52 6.66
N GLU A 252 -6.92 -0.58 7.62
CA GLU A 252 -5.54 -0.12 7.44
C GLU A 252 -4.81 -0.90 6.35
N ASP A 253 -5.11 -2.18 6.17
CA ASP A 253 -4.60 -3.02 5.10
C ASP A 253 -5.19 -2.67 3.72
N GLY A 254 -6.52 -2.62 3.61
CA GLY A 254 -7.22 -2.50 2.33
C GLY A 254 -6.91 -1.21 1.57
N VAL A 255 -6.63 -0.13 2.27
CA VAL A 255 -6.18 1.15 1.69
C VAL A 255 -4.76 1.16 1.15
N ARG A 256 -3.92 0.18 1.49
CA ARG A 256 -2.60 0.00 0.90
C ARG A 256 -2.67 -0.77 -0.41
N GLU A 257 -3.78 -1.46 -0.67
CA GLU A 257 -3.98 -2.28 -1.86
C GLU A 257 -3.78 -1.51 -3.18
N PRO A 258 -4.30 -0.28 -3.35
CA PRO A 258 -4.08 0.48 -4.56
C PRO A 258 -2.60 0.86 -4.77
N GLY A 259 -1.77 0.78 -3.72
CA GLY A 259 -0.36 1.15 -3.78
C GLY A 259 -0.16 2.57 -4.30
N ARG A 260 0.66 2.69 -5.35
CA ARG A 260 0.97 3.95 -6.04
C ARG A 260 0.09 4.21 -7.28
N MET A 261 -1.02 3.48 -7.43
CA MET A 261 -1.97 3.70 -8.52
C MET A 261 -2.39 5.17 -8.59
N GLY A 262 -2.26 5.79 -9.76
CA GLY A 262 -2.65 7.17 -9.99
C GLY A 262 -4.17 7.36 -9.94
N SER A 263 -4.65 8.60 -9.76
CA SER A 263 -6.09 8.86 -9.84
C SER A 263 -6.73 8.48 -11.18
N PRO A 264 -6.07 8.60 -12.35
CA PRO A 264 -6.67 8.15 -13.61
C PRO A 264 -6.92 6.63 -13.63
N ASP A 265 -5.95 5.84 -13.18
CA ASP A 265 -6.08 4.37 -13.10
C ASP A 265 -7.21 3.95 -12.16
N ARG A 266 -7.34 4.63 -11.01
CA ARG A 266 -8.44 4.39 -10.06
C ARG A 266 -9.78 4.70 -10.68
N LEU A 267 -9.91 5.85 -11.35
CA LEU A 267 -11.16 6.25 -11.99
C LEU A 267 -11.60 5.23 -13.03
N GLU A 268 -10.67 4.87 -13.89
CA GLU A 268 -10.86 3.94 -14.97
C GLU A 268 -11.29 2.53 -14.52
N LEU A 269 -10.90 2.07 -13.32
CA LEU A 269 -11.36 0.79 -12.75
C LEU A 269 -12.86 0.77 -12.43
N VAL A 270 -13.48 1.93 -12.19
CA VAL A 270 -14.87 2.05 -11.70
C VAL A 270 -15.73 2.99 -12.53
N ALA A 271 -15.20 3.54 -13.63
CA ALA A 271 -15.90 4.52 -14.46
C ALA A 271 -17.11 3.91 -15.19
N ASP A 272 -16.97 2.67 -15.69
CA ASP A 272 -17.95 2.03 -16.58
C ASP A 272 -18.58 0.75 -15.98
N VAL A 273 -18.71 0.71 -14.65
CA VAL A 273 -19.16 -0.49 -13.93
C VAL A 273 -20.64 -0.45 -13.55
N LEU A 274 -21.32 0.66 -13.80
CA LEU A 274 -22.76 0.80 -13.55
C LEU A 274 -23.60 0.17 -14.68
N PRO A 275 -24.79 -0.38 -14.38
CA PRO A 275 -25.69 -0.92 -15.39
C PRO A 275 -26.22 0.18 -16.32
N ALA A 276 -26.67 -0.22 -17.51
CA ALA A 276 -27.23 0.71 -18.49
C ALA A 276 -28.48 1.40 -17.96
N ASP A 277 -29.39 0.65 -17.33
CA ASP A 277 -30.48 1.18 -16.49
C ASP A 277 -30.02 1.22 -15.02
N PRO A 278 -29.88 2.42 -14.41
CA PRO A 278 -29.51 2.55 -13.00
C PRO A 278 -30.43 1.83 -12.01
N ALA A 279 -31.70 1.55 -12.37
CA ALA A 279 -32.64 0.85 -11.49
C ALA A 279 -32.19 -0.56 -11.12
N GLU A 280 -31.41 -1.22 -11.99
CA GLU A 280 -30.89 -2.57 -11.77
C GLU A 280 -29.99 -2.67 -10.52
N LEU A 281 -29.43 -1.56 -10.02
CA LEU A 281 -28.61 -1.55 -8.81
C LEU A 281 -29.38 -2.00 -7.56
N TRP A 282 -30.69 -1.76 -7.50
CA TRP A 282 -31.55 -2.15 -6.37
C TRP A 282 -32.09 -3.58 -6.49
N GLU A 283 -31.85 -4.26 -7.62
CA GLU A 283 -32.26 -5.65 -7.80
C GLU A 283 -31.31 -6.61 -7.06
N PRO A 284 -31.75 -7.84 -6.70
CA PRO A 284 -30.97 -8.77 -5.88
C PRO A 284 -29.57 -9.14 -6.39
N GLN A 285 -29.24 -8.86 -7.66
CA GLN A 285 -27.93 -9.13 -8.27
C GLN A 285 -27.24 -7.86 -8.80
N GLY A 286 -27.78 -6.67 -8.53
CA GLY A 286 -27.28 -5.41 -9.06
C GLY A 286 -25.81 -5.16 -8.67
N MET A 287 -25.52 -5.21 -7.37
CA MET A 287 -24.15 -5.01 -6.86
C MET A 287 -23.20 -6.15 -7.24
N ARG A 288 -23.70 -7.38 -7.39
CA ARG A 288 -22.91 -8.50 -7.92
C ARG A 288 -22.42 -8.21 -9.35
N ALA A 289 -23.29 -7.73 -10.24
CA ALA A 289 -22.91 -7.39 -11.60
C ALA A 289 -21.88 -6.23 -11.65
N VAL A 290 -22.00 -5.26 -10.74
CA VAL A 290 -20.98 -4.20 -10.54
C VAL A 290 -19.63 -4.81 -10.13
N ALA A 291 -19.64 -5.71 -9.13
CA ALA A 291 -18.43 -6.41 -8.68
C ALA A 291 -17.75 -7.20 -9.81
N GLU A 292 -18.52 -7.92 -10.64
CA GLU A 292 -18.00 -8.66 -11.78
C GLU A 292 -17.36 -7.75 -12.84
N ARG A 293 -17.94 -6.57 -13.11
CA ARG A 293 -17.36 -5.56 -14.02
C ARG A 293 -16.08 -4.92 -13.47
N ILE A 294 -16.04 -4.59 -12.18
CA ILE A 294 -14.80 -4.12 -11.52
C ILE A 294 -13.72 -5.21 -11.61
N ALA A 295 -14.07 -6.47 -11.31
CA ALA A 295 -13.13 -7.58 -11.38
C ALA A 295 -12.63 -7.84 -12.82
N TRP A 296 -13.48 -7.66 -13.83
CA TRP A 296 -13.07 -7.70 -15.23
C TRP A 296 -12.07 -6.58 -15.56
N SER A 297 -12.40 -5.33 -15.24
CA SER A 297 -11.50 -4.19 -15.49
C SER A 297 -10.16 -4.33 -14.76
N TRP A 298 -10.15 -4.90 -13.56
CA TRP A 298 -8.93 -5.20 -12.82
C TRP A 298 -8.07 -6.23 -13.54
N ARG A 299 -8.68 -7.35 -13.98
CA ARG A 299 -7.96 -8.45 -14.64
C ARG A 299 -7.36 -8.04 -15.98
N GLU A 300 -8.03 -7.21 -16.75
CA GLU A 300 -7.50 -6.68 -18.01
C GLU A 300 -6.23 -5.84 -17.79
N ARG A 301 -6.12 -5.13 -16.65
CA ARG A 301 -5.01 -4.21 -16.37
C ARG A 301 -3.85 -4.86 -15.61
N TYR A 302 -4.18 -5.72 -14.66
CA TYR A 302 -3.21 -6.24 -13.68
C TYR A 302 -3.12 -7.77 -13.70
N GLY A 303 -3.85 -8.44 -14.59
CA GLY A 303 -3.99 -9.89 -14.59
C GLY A 303 -4.83 -10.40 -13.42
N ARG A 304 -4.97 -11.72 -13.36
CA ARG A 304 -5.63 -12.40 -12.24
C ARG A 304 -4.57 -12.92 -11.28
N ARG A 305 -4.61 -12.47 -10.03
CA ARG A 305 -3.76 -13.01 -8.96
C ARG A 305 -4.26 -14.38 -8.51
N THR A 306 -3.34 -15.19 -8.03
CA THR A 306 -3.67 -16.48 -7.42
C THR A 306 -4.50 -16.26 -6.16
N LEU A 307 -5.63 -16.97 -6.06
CA LEU A 307 -6.48 -16.89 -4.87
C LEU A 307 -5.82 -17.63 -3.71
N VAL A 308 -5.55 -16.93 -2.62
CA VAL A 308 -5.03 -17.54 -1.39
C VAL A 308 -6.13 -17.79 -0.37
N PRO A 309 -6.00 -18.80 0.51
CA PRO A 309 -6.99 -19.07 1.55
C PRO A 309 -7.25 -17.86 2.45
N GLN A 310 -8.50 -17.65 2.87
CA GLN A 310 -8.85 -16.51 3.73
C GLN A 310 -8.08 -16.50 5.05
N ARG A 311 -7.79 -17.68 5.62
CA ARG A 311 -6.97 -17.80 6.84
C ARG A 311 -5.57 -17.19 6.67
N THR A 312 -5.01 -17.28 5.48
CA THR A 312 -3.67 -16.80 5.13
C THR A 312 -3.70 -15.28 5.00
N PHE A 313 -4.75 -14.74 4.39
CA PHE A 313 -5.01 -13.29 4.40
C PHE A 313 -5.17 -12.74 5.80
N ASP A 314 -6.02 -13.36 6.62
CA ASP A 314 -6.26 -12.90 7.99
C ASP A 314 -4.96 -12.87 8.80
N ALA A 315 -4.12 -13.89 8.64
CA ALA A 315 -2.82 -13.97 9.29
C ALA A 315 -1.83 -12.91 8.77
N ALA A 316 -1.82 -12.64 7.46
CA ALA A 316 -1.00 -11.57 6.88
C ALA A 316 -1.44 -10.16 7.32
N VAL A 317 -2.75 -9.93 7.51
CA VAL A 317 -3.27 -8.67 8.07
C VAL A 317 -2.79 -8.47 9.52
N GLU A 318 -2.68 -9.54 10.31
CA GLU A 318 -2.17 -9.50 11.69
C GLU A 318 -0.69 -9.08 11.77
N LEU A 319 0.09 -9.19 10.66
CA LEU A 319 1.48 -8.70 10.58
C LEU A 319 1.58 -7.17 10.56
N GLN A 320 0.49 -6.45 10.26
CA GLN A 320 0.45 -4.99 10.18
C GLN A 320 1.54 -4.42 9.23
N LEU A 321 1.65 -5.01 8.05
CA LEU A 321 2.63 -4.61 7.02
C LEU A 321 2.54 -3.11 6.72
N SER A 322 3.69 -2.45 6.65
CA SER A 322 3.75 -0.99 6.49
C SER A 322 3.66 -0.54 5.02
N ARG A 323 4.20 -1.32 4.09
CA ARG A 323 4.39 -0.96 2.68
C ARG A 323 3.44 -1.68 1.72
N LEU A 324 3.25 -2.98 1.90
CA LEU A 324 2.31 -3.78 1.12
C LEU A 324 1.00 -4.00 1.88
N SER A 325 -0.09 -4.16 1.15
CA SER A 325 -1.28 -4.83 1.68
C SER A 325 -1.03 -6.34 1.78
N ALA A 326 -1.86 -7.05 2.54
CA ALA A 326 -1.89 -8.51 2.59
C ALA A 326 -2.13 -9.10 1.18
N GLY A 327 -2.98 -8.46 0.38
CA GLY A 327 -3.20 -8.76 -1.06
C GLY A 327 -1.91 -8.82 -1.85
N ARG A 328 -1.16 -7.72 -1.84
CA ARG A 328 0.12 -7.59 -2.57
C ARG A 328 1.21 -8.46 -1.96
N PHE A 329 1.25 -8.60 -0.63
CA PHE A 329 2.20 -9.46 0.06
C PHE A 329 2.02 -10.93 -0.34
N CYS A 330 0.81 -11.48 -0.28
CA CYS A 330 0.55 -12.85 -0.71
C CYS A 330 0.84 -13.05 -2.21
N ALA A 331 0.42 -12.10 -3.05
CA ALA A 331 0.70 -12.11 -4.49
C ALA A 331 2.20 -12.11 -4.81
N ALA A 332 3.03 -11.50 -3.96
CA ALA A 332 4.47 -11.54 -4.14
C ALA A 332 5.04 -12.96 -4.09
N PHE A 333 4.42 -13.89 -3.37
CA PHE A 333 4.85 -15.29 -3.34
C PHE A 333 4.24 -16.10 -4.48
N THR A 334 2.97 -15.87 -4.81
CA THR A 334 2.22 -16.68 -5.77
C THR A 334 2.41 -16.26 -7.22
N ASP A 335 2.64 -14.98 -7.45
CA ASP A 335 2.63 -14.35 -8.78
C ASP A 335 3.84 -13.41 -8.96
N HIS A 336 5.01 -13.76 -8.40
CA HIS A 336 6.22 -12.92 -8.36
C HIS A 336 6.68 -12.39 -9.73
N ALA A 337 6.46 -13.13 -10.80
CA ALA A 337 6.80 -12.69 -12.16
C ALA A 337 6.00 -11.46 -12.62
N ALA A 338 4.85 -11.18 -12.00
CA ALA A 338 4.04 -9.98 -12.27
C ALA A 338 4.47 -8.75 -11.45
N ILE A 339 5.46 -8.89 -10.55
CA ILE A 339 6.01 -7.76 -9.80
C ILE A 339 6.91 -6.93 -10.73
N ARG A 340 6.54 -5.66 -10.88
CA ARG A 340 7.34 -4.66 -11.61
C ARG A 340 8.73 -4.54 -10.99
N GLY A 341 9.75 -4.45 -11.84
CA GLY A 341 11.15 -4.37 -11.40
C GLY A 341 11.75 -5.66 -10.83
N LEU A 342 10.98 -6.76 -10.68
CA LEU A 342 11.50 -8.08 -10.32
C LEU A 342 11.65 -8.99 -11.55
N GLY A 343 10.62 -9.04 -12.41
CA GLY A 343 10.61 -9.88 -13.61
C GLY A 343 11.32 -9.30 -14.84
N SER A 344 11.96 -8.13 -14.72
CA SER A 344 12.64 -7.43 -15.82
C SER A 344 14.08 -7.05 -15.43
N ASN A 345 14.97 -7.07 -16.43
CA ASN A 345 16.33 -6.53 -16.32
C ASN A 345 16.27 -5.00 -16.28
N LEU A 346 16.05 -4.46 -15.09
CA LEU A 346 15.88 -3.03 -14.88
C LEU A 346 17.22 -2.37 -14.49
N ASP A 347 17.74 -1.54 -15.37
CA ASP A 347 18.79 -0.60 -15.03
C ASP A 347 18.23 0.52 -14.14
N THR A 348 19.01 0.89 -13.13
CA THR A 348 18.67 1.99 -12.21
C THR A 348 19.77 3.02 -12.24
N TRP A 349 19.40 4.27 -11.97
CA TRP A 349 20.35 5.38 -11.93
C TRP A 349 19.98 6.37 -10.84
N ILE A 350 20.91 7.25 -10.48
CA ILE A 350 20.65 8.28 -9.48
C ILE A 350 20.07 9.51 -10.19
N ARG A 351 18.94 10.02 -9.68
CA ARG A 351 18.29 11.23 -10.18
C ARG A 351 18.47 12.40 -9.21
N ASN A 352 18.64 13.60 -9.75
CA ASN A 352 18.70 14.84 -8.96
C ASN A 352 17.35 15.17 -8.29
N SER A 353 17.41 15.82 -7.12
CA SER A 353 16.23 16.16 -6.32
C SER A 353 16.54 17.31 -5.38
N GLU A 354 15.56 18.18 -5.15
CA GLU A 354 15.66 19.29 -4.19
C GLU A 354 15.82 18.82 -2.74
N PHE A 355 15.51 17.55 -2.45
CA PHE A 355 15.61 16.99 -1.09
C PHE A 355 16.91 16.24 -0.84
N ARG A 356 17.29 15.34 -1.77
CA ARG A 356 18.57 14.63 -1.87
C ARG A 356 18.54 13.76 -3.14
N PRO A 357 19.64 13.58 -3.89
CA PRO A 357 19.68 12.64 -5.00
C PRO A 357 19.35 11.22 -4.55
N PHE A 358 18.61 10.45 -5.35
CA PHE A 358 18.15 9.11 -4.98
C PHE A 358 18.11 8.15 -6.19
N PRO A 359 18.20 6.82 -5.99
CA PRO A 359 18.09 5.84 -7.06
C PRO A 359 16.68 5.82 -7.62
N THR A 360 16.57 5.77 -8.95
CA THR A 360 15.32 5.69 -9.68
C THR A 360 15.44 4.68 -10.82
N ALA A 361 14.28 4.33 -11.34
CA ALA A 361 14.09 3.58 -12.57
C ALA A 361 13.07 4.31 -13.45
N GLU A 362 12.78 3.75 -14.63
CA GLU A 362 11.61 4.15 -15.40
C GLU A 362 10.33 3.81 -14.61
N GLY A 363 9.40 4.77 -14.51
CA GLY A 363 8.15 4.59 -13.78
C GLY A 363 8.31 4.36 -12.27
N TRP A 364 7.63 3.35 -11.74
CA TRP A 364 7.59 3.03 -10.30
C TRP A 364 8.29 1.68 -9.97
N ASP A 365 9.00 1.11 -10.93
CA ASP A 365 9.47 -0.28 -10.87
C ASP A 365 10.47 -0.53 -9.73
N LEU A 366 11.41 0.38 -9.52
CA LEU A 366 12.36 0.28 -8.39
C LEU A 366 11.65 0.35 -7.04
N VAL A 367 10.66 1.24 -6.91
CA VAL A 367 9.90 1.40 -5.67
C VAL A 367 9.08 0.15 -5.35
N ASP A 368 8.42 -0.44 -6.34
CA ASP A 368 7.66 -1.69 -6.14
C ASP A 368 8.60 -2.87 -5.77
N PHE A 369 9.79 -2.93 -6.37
CA PHE A 369 10.83 -3.90 -6.01
C PHE A 369 11.31 -3.68 -4.57
N GLU A 370 11.67 -2.46 -4.17
CA GLU A 370 12.13 -2.12 -2.82
C GLU A 370 11.05 -2.38 -1.76
N ASP A 371 9.80 -1.99 -2.02
CA ASP A 371 8.68 -2.26 -1.11
C ASP A 371 8.47 -3.78 -0.95
N THR A 372 8.66 -4.55 -2.03
CA THR A 372 8.64 -6.02 -1.98
C THR A 372 9.80 -6.56 -1.16
N LEU A 373 11.03 -6.16 -1.45
CA LEU A 373 12.24 -6.60 -0.74
C LEU A 373 12.13 -6.30 0.77
N ARG A 374 11.79 -5.05 1.13
CA ARG A 374 11.69 -4.59 2.52
C ARG A 374 10.52 -5.19 3.29
N THR A 375 9.51 -5.73 2.62
CA THR A 375 8.33 -6.32 3.28
C THR A 375 8.40 -7.84 3.33
N VAL A 376 8.77 -8.48 2.22
CA VAL A 376 8.76 -9.93 2.09
C VAL A 376 9.92 -10.55 2.86
N VAL A 377 11.15 -10.03 2.69
CA VAL A 377 12.34 -10.67 3.27
C VAL A 377 12.27 -10.77 4.80
N PRO A 378 11.92 -9.72 5.56
CA PRO A 378 11.76 -9.83 7.01
C PRO A 378 10.66 -10.81 7.47
N ASN A 379 9.70 -11.11 6.59
CA ASN A 379 8.58 -11.99 6.86
C ASN A 379 8.71 -13.39 6.23
N LEU A 380 9.81 -13.69 5.53
CA LEU A 380 10.04 -15.02 4.94
C LEU A 380 10.05 -16.13 5.99
N PHE A 381 10.66 -15.88 7.16
CA PHE A 381 10.64 -16.83 8.25
C PHE A 381 9.24 -17.08 8.80
N TRP A 382 8.39 -16.05 8.83
CA TRP A 382 6.99 -16.21 9.22
C TRP A 382 6.21 -17.04 8.19
N VAL A 383 6.40 -16.78 6.90
CA VAL A 383 5.79 -17.58 5.81
C VAL A 383 6.21 -19.05 5.89
N TYR A 384 7.50 -19.30 6.15
CA TYR A 384 8.04 -20.63 6.35
C TYR A 384 7.45 -21.33 7.59
N ALA A 385 7.37 -20.61 8.71
CA ALA A 385 7.11 -21.19 10.01
C ALA A 385 5.62 -21.30 10.37
N GLU A 386 4.87 -20.22 10.13
CA GLU A 386 3.52 -20.01 10.66
C GLU A 386 2.41 -20.23 9.64
N LEU A 387 2.74 -20.42 8.35
CA LEU A 387 1.80 -20.92 7.35
C LEU A 387 1.90 -22.44 7.22
N PRO A 388 0.79 -23.15 6.98
CA PRO A 388 0.82 -24.59 6.90
C PRO A 388 1.51 -25.07 5.63
N ALA A 389 2.14 -26.24 5.69
CA ALA A 389 2.59 -26.96 4.51
C ALA A 389 1.42 -27.15 3.52
N GLY A 390 1.68 -26.94 2.23
CA GLY A 390 0.65 -26.92 1.19
C GLY A 390 -0.07 -25.58 1.01
N ASP A 391 0.19 -24.55 1.83
CA ASP A 391 -0.29 -23.20 1.56
C ASP A 391 0.41 -22.59 0.32
N PRO A 392 -0.32 -21.97 -0.63
CA PRO A 392 0.28 -21.43 -1.86
C PRO A 392 1.32 -20.32 -1.59
N VAL A 393 1.17 -19.53 -0.52
CA VAL A 393 2.14 -18.48 -0.16
C VAL A 393 3.44 -19.12 0.34
N ARG A 394 3.33 -20.15 1.20
CA ARG A 394 4.50 -20.92 1.66
C ARG A 394 5.19 -21.65 0.52
N ALA A 395 4.41 -22.29 -0.37
CA ALA A 395 4.94 -23.02 -1.52
C ALA A 395 5.62 -22.12 -2.55
N GLY A 396 5.20 -20.85 -2.68
CA GLY A 396 5.80 -19.88 -3.59
C GLY A 396 7.12 -19.27 -3.12
N ALA A 397 7.49 -19.40 -1.84
CA ALA A 397 8.68 -18.78 -1.26
C ALA A 397 10.00 -19.14 -1.97
N PRO A 398 10.28 -20.40 -2.34
CA PRO A 398 11.48 -20.75 -3.11
C PRO A 398 11.57 -20.02 -4.45
N GLY A 399 10.46 -19.92 -5.19
CA GLY A 399 10.39 -19.22 -6.48
C GLY A 399 10.68 -17.72 -6.33
N LEU A 400 10.05 -17.08 -5.36
CA LEU A 400 10.30 -15.67 -5.06
C LEU A 400 11.75 -15.41 -4.63
N VAL A 401 12.32 -16.24 -3.75
CA VAL A 401 13.73 -16.09 -3.32
C VAL A 401 14.68 -16.20 -4.51
N ARG A 402 14.41 -17.12 -5.45
CA ARG A 402 15.19 -17.24 -6.69
C ARG A 402 15.10 -15.96 -7.53
N ALA A 403 13.89 -15.46 -7.78
CA ALA A 403 13.68 -14.24 -8.56
C ALA A 403 14.34 -13.01 -7.90
N LEU A 404 14.26 -12.89 -6.57
CA LEU A 404 14.95 -11.83 -5.83
C LEU A 404 16.47 -11.92 -6.01
N ARG A 405 17.04 -13.12 -5.88
CA ARG A 405 18.49 -13.32 -6.09
C ARG A 405 18.92 -12.98 -7.52
N GLU A 406 18.19 -13.47 -8.52
CA GLU A 406 18.44 -13.14 -9.93
C GLU A 406 18.40 -11.63 -10.17
N ARG A 407 17.44 -10.92 -9.57
CA ARG A 407 17.36 -9.46 -9.66
C ARG A 407 18.53 -8.76 -8.96
N LEU A 408 18.96 -9.26 -7.80
CA LEU A 408 20.12 -8.75 -7.07
C LEU A 408 21.45 -8.98 -7.80
N ASP A 409 21.51 -9.97 -8.70
CA ASP A 409 22.67 -10.26 -9.54
C ASP A 409 22.74 -9.34 -10.78
N HIS A 410 21.75 -8.48 -11.00
CA HIS A 410 21.74 -7.54 -12.10
C HIS A 410 22.75 -6.39 -11.88
N PRO A 411 23.76 -6.21 -12.75
CA PRO A 411 24.85 -5.25 -12.52
C PRO A 411 24.40 -3.78 -12.54
N GLY A 412 23.29 -3.47 -13.21
CA GLY A 412 22.71 -2.12 -13.25
C GLY A 412 21.77 -1.78 -12.09
N LEU A 413 21.54 -2.70 -11.14
CA LEU A 413 20.74 -2.41 -9.94
C LEU A 413 21.59 -1.66 -8.91
N LEU A 414 21.09 -0.50 -8.48
CA LEU A 414 21.58 0.33 -7.38
C LEU A 414 20.52 0.33 -6.28
N LEU A 415 20.96 0.07 -5.05
CA LEU A 415 20.12 0.11 -3.86
C LEU A 415 20.71 1.08 -2.83
N ASP A 416 19.87 1.57 -1.93
CA ASP A 416 20.25 2.37 -0.77
C ASP A 416 21.21 1.58 0.15
N ALA A 417 22.29 2.20 0.61
CA ALA A 417 23.21 1.67 1.62
C ALA A 417 23.32 2.60 2.84
N GLY A 418 22.37 3.51 3.00
CA GLY A 418 22.30 4.52 4.04
C GLY A 418 23.21 5.71 3.80
N SER A 419 23.60 6.37 4.87
CA SER A 419 24.45 7.55 4.80
C SER A 419 25.87 7.27 5.30
N LEU A 420 26.82 8.06 4.82
CA LEU A 420 28.19 8.06 5.28
C LEU A 420 28.23 8.36 6.79
N SER A 421 28.89 7.49 7.55
CA SER A 421 29.06 7.66 8.99
C SER A 421 29.83 8.93 9.30
N HIS A 422 29.53 9.54 10.44
CA HIS A 422 30.17 10.78 10.86
C HIS A 422 31.68 10.60 11.07
N ALA A 423 32.09 9.38 11.44
CA ALA A 423 33.50 9.03 11.57
C ALA A 423 34.22 8.88 10.22
N ALA A 424 33.49 8.57 9.14
CA ALA A 424 34.06 8.41 7.80
C ALA A 424 34.19 9.73 7.05
N GLY A 425 33.35 10.73 7.33
CA GLY A 425 33.43 12.07 6.75
C GLY A 425 32.09 12.80 6.71
N HIS A 426 32.09 13.98 6.08
CA HIS A 426 30.89 14.81 5.90
C HIS A 426 30.67 15.24 4.44
N THR A 427 31.62 14.95 3.56
CA THR A 427 31.58 15.31 2.14
C THR A 427 32.10 14.16 1.29
N VAL A 428 31.80 14.18 -0.01
CA VAL A 428 32.39 13.24 -0.98
C VAL A 428 33.93 13.32 -1.02
N ALA A 429 34.50 14.50 -0.76
CA ALA A 429 35.95 14.65 -0.73
C ALA A 429 36.61 13.81 0.39
N ASP A 430 35.96 13.68 1.54
CA ASP A 430 36.42 12.84 2.66
C ASP A 430 36.37 11.34 2.33
N ALA A 431 35.55 10.99 1.33
CA ALA A 431 35.33 9.62 0.88
C ALA A 431 36.36 9.19 -0.18
N HIS A 432 37.17 10.11 -0.73
CA HIS A 432 38.05 9.82 -1.86
C HIS A 432 39.14 8.78 -1.56
N ASP A 433 39.71 8.81 -0.36
CA ASP A 433 40.73 7.83 0.04
C ASP A 433 40.17 6.40 0.14
N ARG A 434 38.84 6.27 0.30
CA ARG A 434 38.13 4.98 0.48
C ARG A 434 37.54 4.45 -0.82
N PHE A 435 36.94 5.32 -1.61
CA PHE A 435 36.16 4.95 -2.80
C PHE A 435 36.78 5.45 -4.12
N GLY A 436 37.97 6.06 -4.05
CA GLY A 436 38.63 6.66 -5.21
C GLY A 436 38.09 8.05 -5.55
N SER A 437 38.35 8.53 -6.76
CA SER A 437 37.97 9.89 -7.19
C SER A 437 37.18 9.94 -8.50
N ARG A 438 36.78 8.77 -9.02
CA ARG A 438 36.03 8.68 -10.26
C ARG A 438 34.58 9.13 -9.99
N PRO A 439 34.05 10.15 -10.67
CA PRO A 439 32.67 10.58 -10.47
C PRO A 439 31.66 9.54 -10.98
N TYR A 440 30.45 9.57 -10.42
CA TYR A 440 29.34 8.75 -10.92
C TYR A 440 28.99 9.13 -12.35
N ALA A 441 28.81 8.11 -13.20
CA ALA A 441 28.43 8.27 -14.59
C ALA A 441 27.04 7.64 -14.83
N GLY A 442 25.99 8.44 -14.60
CA GLY A 442 24.60 8.10 -14.92
C GLY A 442 24.12 8.68 -16.25
N PRO A 443 22.86 8.43 -16.63
CA PRO A 443 22.25 9.01 -17.84
C PRO A 443 22.06 10.53 -17.74
N GLU A 444 22.00 11.08 -16.53
CA GLU A 444 22.00 12.52 -16.25
C GLU A 444 23.18 12.88 -15.33
N PRO A 445 23.83 14.05 -15.53
CA PRO A 445 24.85 14.53 -14.60
C PRO A 445 24.22 14.92 -13.27
N LEU A 446 24.88 14.59 -12.17
CA LEU A 446 24.43 15.00 -10.84
C LEU A 446 24.83 16.45 -10.54
N ASP A 447 23.93 17.18 -9.87
CA ASP A 447 24.16 18.59 -9.47
C ASP A 447 25.09 18.71 -8.25
N VAL A 448 25.43 17.57 -7.63
CA VAL A 448 26.28 17.46 -6.46
C VAL A 448 27.50 16.59 -6.74
N ALA A 449 28.54 16.72 -5.92
CA ALA A 449 29.72 15.88 -6.02
C ALA A 449 29.35 14.39 -5.82
N SER A 450 30.05 13.51 -6.52
CA SER A 450 29.87 12.07 -6.38
C SER A 450 31.18 11.33 -6.62
N VAL A 451 31.28 10.12 -6.07
CA VAL A 451 32.32 9.15 -6.38
C VAL A 451 31.68 7.77 -6.60
N ASP A 452 32.21 7.02 -7.56
CA ASP A 452 31.77 5.68 -7.92
C ASP A 452 32.99 4.77 -8.08
N ASP A 453 33.14 3.81 -7.16
CA ASP A 453 34.21 2.81 -7.22
C ASP A 453 33.81 1.58 -8.06
N GLY A 454 32.56 1.50 -8.51
CA GLY A 454 31.95 0.39 -9.24
C GLY A 454 31.03 -0.51 -8.38
N LEU A 455 31.16 -0.51 -7.06
CA LEU A 455 30.33 -1.21 -6.10
C LEU A 455 29.49 -0.18 -5.37
N THR A 456 30.15 0.82 -4.80
CA THR A 456 29.56 1.89 -4.01
C THR A 456 29.57 3.19 -4.81
N VAL A 457 28.43 3.88 -4.80
CA VAL A 457 28.31 5.27 -5.24
C VAL A 457 28.05 6.13 -4.02
N VAL A 458 28.93 7.10 -3.75
CA VAL A 458 28.73 8.10 -2.71
C VAL A 458 28.29 9.40 -3.38
N VAL A 459 27.22 10.00 -2.87
CA VAL A 459 26.66 11.24 -3.41
C VAL A 459 26.57 12.26 -2.28
N ASP A 460 27.07 13.47 -2.53
CA ASP A 460 27.11 14.52 -1.52
C ASP A 460 25.69 14.97 -1.13
N GLY A 461 25.53 15.34 0.15
CA GLY A 461 24.24 15.78 0.66
C GLY A 461 23.84 17.16 0.13
N THR A 462 22.53 17.40 0.03
CA THR A 462 21.97 18.71 -0.36
C THR A 462 21.80 19.61 0.87
N VAL A 463 21.82 20.92 0.64
CA VAL A 463 21.56 21.92 1.68
C VAL A 463 20.06 22.16 1.75
N ASP A 464 19.45 21.90 2.91
CA ASP A 464 18.03 22.13 3.11
C ASP A 464 17.70 23.63 3.19
N ARG A 465 16.41 23.97 3.25
CA ARG A 465 15.94 25.37 3.37
C ARG A 465 16.42 26.08 4.64
N ARG A 466 16.96 25.35 5.63
CA ARG A 466 17.50 25.87 6.88
C ARG A 466 19.02 26.05 6.82
N GLY A 467 19.66 25.73 5.69
CA GLY A 467 21.10 25.82 5.51
C GLY A 467 21.87 24.61 6.06
N ALA A 468 21.19 23.56 6.51
CA ALA A 468 21.82 22.34 6.99
C ALA A 468 22.08 21.38 5.83
N ARG A 469 23.33 20.89 5.71
CA ARG A 469 23.70 19.86 4.73
C ARG A 469 23.39 18.48 5.31
N SER A 470 22.72 17.63 4.55
CA SER A 470 22.56 16.21 4.92
C SER A 470 23.90 15.47 4.83
N GLN A 471 24.03 14.34 5.52
CA GLN A 471 25.19 13.46 5.30
C GLN A 471 25.23 12.98 3.84
N PRO A 472 26.43 12.70 3.28
CA PRO A 472 26.53 12.04 1.99
C PRO A 472 25.79 10.70 2.01
N GLU A 473 25.05 10.41 0.95
CA GLU A 473 24.32 9.14 0.81
C GLU A 473 25.20 8.10 0.11
N LEU A 474 25.02 6.85 0.51
CA LEU A 474 25.68 5.68 -0.02
C LEU A 474 24.66 4.85 -0.78
N TYR A 475 25.01 4.48 -2.01
CA TYR A 475 24.29 3.51 -2.82
C TYR A 475 25.24 2.39 -3.20
N PHE A 476 24.72 1.18 -3.40
CA PHE A 476 25.56 0.05 -3.77
C PHE A 476 24.92 -0.82 -4.85
N ARG A 477 25.78 -1.53 -5.60
CA ARG A 477 25.40 -2.49 -6.62
C ARG A 477 25.46 -3.91 -6.04
N PRO A 478 24.33 -4.55 -5.72
CA PRO A 478 24.33 -5.85 -5.04
C PRO A 478 25.04 -6.95 -5.85
N ALA A 479 25.08 -6.85 -7.18
CA ALA A 479 25.78 -7.79 -8.05
C ALA A 479 27.29 -7.87 -7.78
N PHE A 480 27.88 -6.79 -7.25
CA PHE A 480 29.31 -6.71 -6.92
C PHE A 480 29.58 -6.79 -5.42
N TYR A 481 28.54 -6.99 -4.60
CA TYR A 481 28.66 -7.11 -3.15
C TYR A 481 28.95 -8.56 -2.73
N GLY A 482 29.98 -8.75 -1.90
CA GLY A 482 30.43 -10.08 -1.46
C GLY A 482 31.44 -10.03 -0.32
N ASP A 483 32.24 -11.09 -0.19
CA ASP A 483 33.29 -11.19 0.84
C ASP A 483 34.63 -10.64 0.31
N ASP A 484 34.70 -9.31 0.15
CA ASP A 484 35.89 -8.61 -0.33
C ASP A 484 36.18 -7.31 0.44
N ASP A 485 37.36 -6.72 0.22
CA ASP A 485 37.80 -5.50 0.89
C ASP A 485 36.87 -4.30 0.62
N ARG A 486 36.25 -4.23 -0.56
CA ARG A 486 35.38 -3.12 -0.96
C ARG A 486 34.04 -3.18 -0.21
N SER A 487 33.48 -4.37 -0.09
CA SER A 487 32.27 -4.65 0.68
C SER A 487 32.52 -4.37 2.17
N ARG A 488 33.69 -4.77 2.72
CA ARG A 488 34.10 -4.40 4.09
C ARG A 488 34.26 -2.88 4.27
N THR A 489 34.74 -2.18 3.24
CA THR A 489 34.90 -0.72 3.25
C THR A 489 33.53 -0.03 3.26
N LEU A 490 32.57 -0.49 2.44
CA LEU A 490 31.18 -0.03 2.47
C LEU A 490 30.56 -0.21 3.86
N LEU A 491 30.66 -1.41 4.45
CA LEU A 491 30.13 -1.72 5.77
C LEU A 491 30.70 -0.81 6.86
N ALA A 492 32.02 -0.57 6.85
CA ALA A 492 32.66 0.34 7.78
C ALA A 492 32.21 1.80 7.57
N ALA A 493 32.04 2.23 6.32
CA ALA A 493 31.64 3.58 5.98
C ALA A 493 30.20 3.90 6.42
N ARG A 494 29.31 2.89 6.49
CA ARG A 494 27.89 3.05 6.86
C ARG A 494 27.56 2.69 8.32
N ALA A 495 28.54 2.57 9.21
CA ALA A 495 28.33 2.05 10.57
C ALA A 495 27.25 2.78 11.42
N ASP A 496 26.93 4.04 11.09
CA ASP A 496 25.88 4.83 11.75
C ASP A 496 24.48 4.65 11.12
N SER A 497 24.39 4.06 9.92
CA SER A 497 23.13 3.79 9.22
C SER A 497 22.48 2.53 9.78
N ARG A 498 21.48 2.72 10.66
CA ARG A 498 20.74 1.62 11.31
C ARG A 498 19.35 1.39 10.73
N TYR A 499 18.89 2.25 9.82
CA TYR A 499 17.50 2.27 9.34
C TYR A 499 17.35 1.87 7.86
N ASP A 500 18.47 1.59 7.19
CA ASP A 500 18.55 1.25 5.76
C ASP A 500 18.94 -0.24 5.66
N PRO A 501 17.98 -1.17 5.64
CA PRO A 501 18.25 -2.59 5.84
C PRO A 501 18.74 -3.31 4.58
N GLU A 502 18.84 -2.64 3.42
CA GLU A 502 19.09 -3.25 2.12
C GLU A 502 20.27 -4.21 2.12
N VAL A 503 21.43 -3.78 2.66
CA VAL A 503 22.63 -4.60 2.71
C VAL A 503 22.37 -5.86 3.55
N GLU A 504 21.75 -5.71 4.72
CA GLU A 504 21.40 -6.81 5.61
C GLU A 504 20.39 -7.78 4.97
N LEU A 505 19.44 -7.26 4.19
CA LEU A 505 18.46 -8.07 3.45
C LEU A 505 19.14 -8.86 2.32
N VAL A 506 20.07 -8.23 1.57
CA VAL A 506 20.87 -8.90 0.53
C VAL A 506 21.75 -9.99 1.13
N GLU A 507 22.47 -9.69 2.21
CA GLU A 507 23.30 -10.66 2.94
C GLU A 507 22.49 -11.85 3.41
N TRP A 508 21.34 -11.61 4.03
CA TRP A 508 20.51 -12.68 4.55
C TRP A 508 19.91 -13.54 3.43
N LEU A 509 19.44 -12.92 2.34
CA LEU A 509 18.92 -13.64 1.17
C LEU A 509 19.96 -14.55 0.53
N ARG A 510 21.24 -14.12 0.47
CA ARG A 510 22.36 -14.93 -0.04
C ARG A 510 22.96 -15.85 1.02
N GLY A 511 22.60 -15.65 2.28
CA GLY A 511 23.14 -16.36 3.42
C GLY A 511 22.60 -17.78 3.61
N PRO A 512 23.27 -18.57 4.46
CA PRO A 512 22.97 -19.98 4.65
C PRO A 512 21.63 -20.21 5.38
N ALA A 513 21.17 -19.27 6.20
CA ALA A 513 19.88 -19.38 6.89
C ALA A 513 18.70 -19.38 5.90
N CYS A 514 18.69 -18.44 4.95
CA CYS A 514 17.68 -18.41 3.89
C CYS A 514 17.75 -19.67 3.02
N ALA A 515 18.96 -20.14 2.68
CA ALA A 515 19.13 -21.37 1.89
C ALA A 515 18.49 -22.60 2.57
N ARG A 516 18.74 -22.81 3.87
CA ARG A 516 18.15 -23.92 4.63
C ARG A 516 16.63 -23.78 4.78
N ILE A 517 16.10 -22.56 4.93
CA ILE A 517 14.65 -22.32 4.95
C ILE A 517 14.02 -22.74 3.62
N VAL A 518 14.61 -22.34 2.49
CA VAL A 518 14.15 -22.72 1.15
C VAL A 518 14.20 -24.24 0.96
N GLU A 519 15.32 -24.87 1.30
CA GLU A 519 15.50 -26.32 1.23
C GLU A 519 14.44 -27.07 2.04
N ARG A 520 14.09 -26.60 3.24
CA ARG A 520 13.01 -27.21 4.04
C ARG A 520 11.63 -27.09 3.39
N ILE A 521 11.34 -25.98 2.72
CA ILE A 521 10.07 -25.81 2.00
C ILE A 521 10.01 -26.75 0.79
N GLU A 522 11.09 -26.80 0.00
CA GLU A 522 11.18 -27.64 -1.21
C GLU A 522 11.21 -29.14 -0.88
N GLY A 523 11.91 -29.53 0.20
CA GLY A 523 12.03 -30.92 0.64
C GLY A 523 10.75 -31.52 1.20
N ALA A 524 9.67 -30.74 1.32
CA ALA A 524 8.36 -31.18 1.81
C ALA A 524 8.45 -32.00 3.12
N SER A 525 9.28 -31.52 4.06
CA SER A 525 9.55 -32.17 5.35
C SER A 525 8.33 -32.36 6.26
N LEU A 526 7.20 -31.76 5.89
CA LEU A 526 5.98 -31.69 6.69
C LEU A 526 4.75 -32.17 5.90
N PRO A 527 3.84 -32.95 6.53
CA PRO A 527 2.54 -33.27 5.95
C PRO A 527 1.71 -32.02 5.62
N SER A 528 0.92 -32.06 4.55
CA SER A 528 0.02 -30.96 4.19
C SER A 528 -0.91 -30.57 5.35
N GLY A 529 -1.07 -29.27 5.59
CA GLY A 529 -1.85 -28.72 6.69
C GLY A 529 -1.11 -28.61 8.03
N SER A 530 0.11 -29.15 8.15
CA SER A 530 0.93 -29.05 9.37
C SER A 530 1.89 -27.85 9.34
N TYR A 531 2.48 -27.52 10.49
CA TYR A 531 3.25 -26.28 10.69
C TYR A 531 4.65 -26.57 11.21
N GLU A 532 5.63 -25.77 10.81
CA GLU A 532 6.99 -25.91 11.36
C GLU A 532 7.06 -25.50 12.82
N THR A 533 6.11 -24.68 13.28
CA THR A 533 5.94 -24.33 14.69
C THR A 533 5.54 -25.51 15.57
N ASN A 534 5.17 -26.67 15.01
CA ASN A 534 4.88 -27.87 15.78
C ASN A 534 6.15 -28.75 15.91
N PRO A 535 6.85 -28.73 17.07
CA PRO A 535 8.11 -29.47 17.26
C PRO A 535 7.94 -30.99 17.21
N VAL A 536 6.72 -31.52 17.41
CA VAL A 536 6.43 -32.96 17.22
C VAL A 536 6.72 -33.40 15.79
N LEU A 537 6.53 -32.49 14.82
CA LEU A 537 6.75 -32.77 13.41
C LEU A 537 8.08 -32.20 12.91
N SER A 538 8.46 -31.00 13.37
CA SER A 538 9.61 -30.29 12.83
C SER A 538 10.93 -30.61 13.53
N ALA A 539 10.89 -31.06 14.80
CA ALA A 539 12.06 -31.36 15.63
C ALA A 539 11.83 -32.53 16.60
N PRO A 540 11.41 -33.73 16.13
CA PRO A 540 11.03 -34.84 17.00
C PRO A 540 12.17 -35.33 17.91
N ASP A 541 13.42 -35.27 17.46
CA ASP A 541 14.57 -35.70 18.26
C ASP A 541 14.79 -34.78 19.48
N VAL A 542 14.66 -33.46 19.30
CA VAL A 542 14.76 -32.47 20.39
C VAL A 542 13.57 -32.64 21.33
N LEU A 543 12.37 -32.90 20.80
CA LEU A 543 11.19 -33.17 21.61
C LEU A 543 11.42 -34.38 22.52
N GLY A 544 11.96 -35.48 21.99
CA GLY A 544 12.27 -36.69 22.75
C GLY A 544 13.23 -36.41 23.92
N GLN A 545 14.29 -35.63 23.68
CA GLN A 545 15.21 -35.21 24.75
C GLN A 545 14.50 -34.42 25.85
N VAL A 546 13.60 -33.50 25.49
CA VAL A 546 12.84 -32.70 26.45
C VAL A 546 11.89 -33.57 27.27
N VAL A 547 11.22 -34.54 26.64
CA VAL A 547 10.34 -35.52 27.30
C VAL A 547 11.13 -36.31 28.34
N ASP A 548 12.26 -36.88 27.94
CA ASP A 548 13.08 -37.75 28.79
C ASP A 548 13.69 -36.99 29.98
N GLU A 549 14.26 -35.81 29.74
CA GLU A 549 14.98 -35.05 30.78
C GLU A 549 14.06 -34.30 31.74
N LEU A 550 12.90 -33.82 31.28
CA LEU A 550 11.93 -33.13 32.15
C LEU A 550 10.89 -34.07 32.76
N GLY A 551 10.75 -35.29 32.23
CA GLY A 551 9.75 -36.26 32.65
C GLY A 551 8.32 -35.77 32.44
N VAL A 552 8.07 -35.10 31.32
CA VAL A 552 6.75 -34.57 30.92
C VAL A 552 6.24 -35.31 29.68
N ASP A 553 4.94 -35.23 29.39
CA ASP A 553 4.41 -35.82 28.15
C ASP A 553 4.80 -35.00 26.90
N GLU A 554 4.63 -35.59 25.72
CA GLU A 554 4.96 -34.97 24.43
C GLU A 554 4.25 -33.62 24.23
N ASP A 555 3.01 -33.47 24.70
CA ASP A 555 2.25 -32.22 24.57
C ASP A 555 2.87 -31.11 25.42
N ALA A 556 3.21 -31.41 26.68
CA ALA A 556 3.88 -30.46 27.56
C ALA A 556 5.27 -30.09 27.01
N ALA A 557 6.05 -31.06 26.52
CA ALA A 557 7.34 -30.81 25.88
C ALA A 557 7.21 -29.90 24.66
N ALA A 558 6.22 -30.17 23.78
CA ALA A 558 5.97 -29.37 22.60
C ALA A 558 5.58 -27.94 22.95
N LEU A 559 4.66 -27.77 23.90
CA LEU A 559 4.26 -26.46 24.40
C LEU A 559 5.44 -25.69 24.99
N TYR A 560 6.30 -26.35 25.76
CA TYR A 560 7.47 -25.71 26.36
C TYR A 560 8.46 -25.19 25.31
N LEU A 561 8.82 -26.03 24.33
CA LEU A 561 9.68 -25.63 23.20
C LEU A 561 9.09 -24.45 22.41
N GLN A 562 7.77 -24.43 22.19
CA GLN A 562 7.07 -23.32 21.55
C GLN A 562 7.11 -22.04 22.39
N LEU A 563 6.94 -22.14 23.71
CA LEU A 563 7.02 -20.99 24.62
C LEU A 563 8.44 -20.42 24.73
N LEU A 564 9.47 -21.24 24.57
CA LEU A 564 10.88 -20.81 24.54
C LEU A 564 11.22 -20.02 23.28
N THR A 565 10.77 -20.49 22.11
CA THR A 565 11.31 -20.04 20.80
C THR A 565 10.42 -19.06 20.04
N LEU A 566 9.09 -19.21 20.11
CA LEU A 566 8.19 -18.48 19.24
C LEU A 566 8.01 -17.04 19.71
N ARG A 567 8.02 -16.09 18.77
CA ARG A 567 7.93 -14.65 19.06
C ARG A 567 6.63 -14.27 19.78
N ALA A 568 5.49 -14.76 19.30
CA ALA A 568 4.18 -14.42 19.84
C ALA A 568 3.22 -15.63 19.85
N PRO A 569 3.47 -16.65 20.70
CA PRO A 569 2.68 -17.87 20.73
C PRO A 569 1.41 -17.66 21.54
N SER A 570 0.43 -16.97 20.97
CA SER A 570 -0.91 -16.85 21.58
C SER A 570 -1.54 -18.23 21.77
N ASP A 571 -2.42 -18.39 22.76
CA ASP A 571 -3.08 -19.69 22.97
C ASP A 571 -3.88 -20.14 21.74
N ARG A 572 -4.39 -19.18 20.96
CA ARG A 572 -5.07 -19.45 19.67
C ARG A 572 -4.10 -20.08 18.67
N ASN A 573 -2.90 -19.52 18.54
CA ASN A 573 -1.90 -19.99 17.58
C ASN A 573 -1.31 -21.33 18.00
N ILE A 574 -0.98 -21.52 19.29
CA ILE A 574 -0.56 -22.81 19.83
C ILE A 574 -1.58 -23.91 19.51
N ARG A 575 -2.87 -23.65 19.74
CA ARG A 575 -3.92 -24.62 19.40
C ARG A 575 -4.01 -24.89 17.91
N LEU A 576 -3.89 -23.85 17.08
CA LEU A 576 -3.91 -23.98 15.63
C LEU A 576 -2.76 -24.87 15.13
N TRP A 577 -1.53 -24.54 15.53
CA TRP A 577 -0.31 -25.19 15.02
C TRP A 577 -0.21 -26.66 15.45
N ASN A 578 -0.66 -26.99 16.66
CA ASN A 578 -0.63 -28.35 17.17
C ASN A 578 -1.92 -29.15 16.87
N GLY A 579 -2.94 -28.53 16.26
CA GLY A 579 -4.24 -29.16 16.05
C GLY A 579 -4.98 -29.51 17.36
N TRP A 580 -4.74 -28.73 18.42
CA TRP A 580 -5.26 -29.02 19.75
C TRP A 580 -6.61 -28.36 20.03
N LYS A 581 -7.45 -29.08 20.77
CA LYS A 581 -8.61 -28.50 21.47
C LYS A 581 -8.16 -27.85 22.78
N ALA A 582 -8.99 -26.96 23.32
CA ALA A 582 -8.68 -26.21 24.56
C ALA A 582 -8.30 -27.11 25.74
N ALA A 583 -9.02 -28.22 25.96
CA ALA A 583 -8.75 -29.14 27.07
C ALA A 583 -7.35 -29.80 27.00
N ARG A 584 -6.90 -30.18 25.79
CA ARG A 584 -5.55 -30.76 25.60
C ARG A 584 -4.47 -29.72 25.90
N HIS A 585 -4.65 -28.49 25.41
CA HIS A 585 -3.75 -27.37 25.71
C HIS A 585 -3.66 -27.06 27.21
N GLN A 586 -4.80 -27.04 27.90
CA GLN A 586 -4.85 -26.81 29.36
C GLN A 586 -4.13 -27.92 30.14
N LYS A 587 -4.31 -29.18 29.74
CA LYS A 587 -3.61 -30.32 30.37
C LYS A 587 -2.09 -30.20 30.21
N ALA A 588 -1.60 -29.91 29.01
CA ALA A 588 -0.18 -29.69 28.74
C ALA A 588 0.38 -28.52 29.57
N GLY A 589 -0.38 -27.42 29.65
CA GLY A 589 -0.04 -26.25 30.46
C GLY A 589 0.09 -26.57 31.95
N ALA A 590 -0.89 -27.28 32.51
CA ALA A 590 -0.89 -27.66 33.92
C ALA A 590 0.34 -28.51 34.29
N ALA A 591 0.75 -29.44 33.42
CA ALA A 591 1.96 -30.24 33.63
C ALA A 591 3.24 -29.38 33.69
N LEU A 592 3.34 -28.33 32.85
CA LEU A 592 4.48 -27.41 32.89
C LEU A 592 4.50 -26.53 34.15
N VAL A 593 3.32 -26.10 34.62
CA VAL A 593 3.17 -25.32 35.87
C VAL A 593 3.54 -26.18 37.08
N GLU A 594 3.07 -27.42 37.14
CA GLU A 594 3.40 -28.36 38.23
C GLU A 594 4.92 -28.62 38.31
N ARG A 595 5.60 -28.66 37.16
CA ARG A 595 7.07 -28.78 37.07
C ARG A 595 7.83 -27.47 37.31
N GLY A 596 7.13 -26.34 37.50
CA GLY A 596 7.73 -25.03 37.70
C GLY A 596 8.51 -24.49 36.48
N LEU A 597 8.23 -25.01 35.28
CA LEU A 597 8.91 -24.61 34.04
C LEU A 597 8.32 -23.32 33.45
N VAL A 598 7.07 -23.02 33.79
CA VAL A 598 6.32 -21.85 33.36
C VAL A 598 5.53 -21.28 34.53
N VAL A 599 5.12 -20.02 34.42
CA VAL A 599 4.23 -19.36 35.38
C VAL A 599 2.93 -18.96 34.70
N GLU A 600 1.84 -19.04 35.46
CA GLU A 600 0.54 -18.46 35.07
C GLU A 600 0.51 -16.99 35.44
N ASP A 601 0.22 -16.12 34.47
CA ASP A 601 0.20 -14.67 34.66
C ASP A 601 -0.75 -14.00 33.65
N LYS A 602 -1.05 -12.71 33.83
CA LYS A 602 -1.80 -11.89 32.88
C LYS A 602 -0.93 -10.74 32.38
N ARG A 603 -0.25 -10.97 31.26
CA ARG A 603 0.62 -9.97 30.64
C ARG A 603 -0.06 -9.27 29.47
N ALA A 604 0.03 -7.94 29.44
CA ALA A 604 -0.62 -7.12 28.42
C ALA A 604 -0.14 -7.50 27.01
N ARG A 605 -1.09 -7.63 26.07
CA ARG A 605 -0.85 -7.96 24.65
C ARG A 605 -0.21 -9.35 24.37
N ALA A 606 -0.14 -10.25 25.36
CA ALA A 606 0.46 -11.57 25.16
C ALA A 606 -0.45 -12.59 24.44
N GLY A 607 -1.77 -12.48 24.63
CA GLY A 607 -2.74 -13.42 24.04
C GLY A 607 -2.63 -14.87 24.55
N ARG A 608 -1.97 -15.07 25.70
CA ARG A 608 -1.74 -16.36 26.36
C ARG A 608 -1.72 -16.22 27.89
N GLN A 609 -1.78 -17.35 28.59
CA GLN A 609 -1.79 -17.41 30.06
C GLN A 609 -0.48 -17.93 30.67
N LEU A 610 0.34 -18.65 29.88
CA LEU A 610 1.59 -19.25 30.34
C LEU A 610 2.80 -18.47 29.83
N PHE A 611 3.78 -18.28 30.71
CA PHE A 611 4.98 -17.49 30.45
C PHE A 611 6.23 -18.18 30.98
N LEU A 612 7.36 -17.90 30.35
CA LEU A 612 8.65 -18.25 30.95
C LEU A 612 8.85 -17.40 32.23
N PRO A 613 9.44 -17.98 33.30
CA PRO A 613 9.89 -17.22 34.45
C PRO A 613 10.83 -16.07 34.04
N GLY A 614 10.72 -14.93 34.73
CA GLY A 614 11.56 -13.76 34.52
C GLY A 614 10.85 -12.54 33.93
N GLU A 615 11.66 -11.53 33.59
CA GLU A 615 11.23 -10.20 33.16
C GLU A 615 10.36 -10.22 31.89
N TRP A 616 9.31 -9.39 31.89
CA TRP A 616 8.49 -9.10 30.72
C TRP A 616 8.87 -7.76 30.08
N ILE A 617 9.37 -7.79 28.84
CA ILE A 617 9.73 -6.57 28.11
C ILE A 617 8.51 -6.04 27.36
N HIS A 618 8.14 -4.79 27.62
CA HIS A 618 7.06 -4.11 26.91
C HIS A 618 7.48 -3.70 25.49
N ALA A 619 6.50 -3.65 24.57
CA ALA A 619 6.74 -3.27 23.17
C ALA A 619 5.80 -2.14 22.71
N GLY A 620 6.30 -1.25 21.85
CA GLY A 620 5.49 -0.33 21.05
C GLY A 620 4.80 -1.07 19.90
N LYS A 621 3.67 -0.58 19.39
CA LYS A 621 3.09 -1.12 18.14
C LYS A 621 4.02 -0.77 16.96
N PRO A 622 4.18 -1.65 15.96
CA PRO A 622 3.50 -2.94 15.77
C PRO A 622 4.17 -4.14 16.48
N TYR A 623 5.30 -3.94 17.16
CA TYR A 623 6.07 -5.01 17.80
C TYR A 623 5.37 -5.66 18.99
N GLN A 624 5.77 -6.90 19.31
CA GLN A 624 5.16 -7.71 20.36
C GLN A 624 6.04 -7.76 21.61
N PRO A 625 5.45 -7.63 22.81
CA PRO A 625 6.17 -7.83 24.06
C PRO A 625 6.52 -9.31 24.26
N MET A 626 7.63 -9.60 24.93
CA MET A 626 8.10 -10.96 25.20
C MET A 626 8.97 -11.03 26.47
N GLU A 627 9.24 -12.25 26.93
CA GLU A 627 10.17 -12.49 28.03
C GLU A 627 11.60 -12.10 27.66
N ALA A 628 12.37 -11.53 28.60
CA ALA A 628 13.73 -11.09 28.34
C ALA A 628 14.66 -12.22 27.88
N TRP A 629 14.52 -13.41 28.48
CA TRP A 629 15.24 -14.61 28.07
C TRP A 629 15.02 -14.94 26.59
N LYS A 630 13.77 -14.83 26.13
CA LYS A 630 13.42 -15.08 24.72
C LYS A 630 13.99 -13.99 23.81
N ALA A 631 13.91 -12.72 24.22
CA ALA A 631 14.49 -11.63 23.45
C ALA A 631 15.99 -11.84 23.23
N GLU A 632 16.73 -12.31 24.24
CA GLU A 632 18.14 -12.65 24.13
C GLU A 632 18.39 -13.80 23.14
N LEU A 633 17.64 -14.92 23.27
CA LEU A 633 17.72 -16.06 22.35
C LEU A 633 17.50 -15.64 20.90
N LEU A 634 16.54 -14.74 20.67
CA LEU A 634 16.17 -14.26 19.34
C LEU A 634 17.03 -13.08 18.86
N GLY A 635 17.98 -12.59 19.66
CA GLY A 635 18.80 -11.42 19.35
C GLY A 635 18.04 -10.10 19.26
N VAL A 636 16.84 -10.00 19.86
CA VAL A 636 16.00 -8.81 19.83
C VAL A 636 16.55 -7.78 20.83
N GLN A 637 17.01 -6.63 20.32
CA GLN A 637 17.57 -5.57 21.15
C GLN A 637 16.48 -4.64 21.71
N ARG A 638 16.68 -4.19 22.96
CA ARG A 638 15.86 -3.14 23.57
C ARG A 638 16.25 -1.78 23.01
N SER A 639 15.27 -0.92 22.81
CA SER A 639 15.47 0.50 22.55
C SER A 639 15.98 1.22 23.80
N TYR A 640 16.42 2.47 23.64
CA TYR A 640 16.98 3.28 24.74
C TYR A 640 16.04 3.44 25.94
N ASN A 641 14.73 3.33 25.73
CA ASN A 641 13.68 3.41 26.75
C ASN A 641 13.36 2.05 27.41
N GLY A 642 14.16 1.01 27.15
CA GLY A 642 13.98 -0.34 27.68
C GLY A 642 12.87 -1.16 27.01
N ARG A 643 12.24 -0.65 25.95
CA ARG A 643 11.12 -1.30 25.25
C ARG A 643 11.55 -1.95 23.95
N LEU A 644 10.75 -2.87 23.43
CA LEU A 644 10.91 -3.43 22.09
C LEU A 644 10.21 -2.53 21.08
N GLU A 645 10.98 -1.68 20.41
CA GLU A 645 10.48 -0.70 19.43
C GLU A 645 11.26 -0.72 18.11
N ASN A 646 12.08 -1.75 17.89
CA ASN A 646 12.83 -1.97 16.68
C ASN A 646 12.37 -3.26 15.98
N PRO A 647 12.54 -3.38 14.65
CA PRO A 647 12.34 -4.63 13.95
C PRO A 647 13.19 -5.75 14.56
N PRO A 648 12.65 -6.99 14.68
CA PRO A 648 13.47 -8.12 15.08
C PRO A 648 14.57 -8.38 14.05
N PRO A 649 15.75 -8.89 14.45
CA PRO A 649 16.79 -9.26 13.50
C PRO A 649 16.29 -10.36 12.56
N LEU A 650 16.92 -10.45 11.38
CA LEU A 650 16.65 -11.54 10.44
C LEU A 650 17.10 -12.88 11.06
N PRO A 651 16.32 -13.96 10.96
CA PRO A 651 16.63 -15.22 11.63
C PRO A 651 17.91 -15.88 11.12
N THR A 652 18.80 -16.27 12.02
CA THR A 652 20.07 -16.94 11.67
C THR A 652 19.97 -18.46 11.55
N ARG A 653 18.82 -19.02 11.93
CA ARG A 653 18.57 -20.45 12.07
C ARG A 653 17.20 -20.83 11.50
N THR A 654 17.05 -22.10 11.13
CA THR A 654 15.71 -22.68 10.90
C THR A 654 14.98 -22.87 12.24
N LEU A 655 13.66 -23.06 12.21
CA LEU A 655 12.90 -23.24 13.46
C LEU A 655 13.29 -24.50 14.25
N PRO A 656 13.57 -25.67 13.62
CA PRO A 656 14.14 -26.82 14.33
C PRO A 656 15.49 -26.55 14.99
N GLU A 657 16.40 -25.85 14.29
CA GLU A 657 17.68 -25.42 14.86
C GLU A 657 17.46 -24.48 16.05
N LEU A 658 16.44 -23.62 16.01
CA LEU A 658 16.10 -22.74 17.12
C LEU A 658 15.51 -23.50 18.32
N PHE A 659 14.71 -24.55 18.09
CA PHE A 659 14.27 -25.45 19.17
C PHE A 659 15.47 -26.14 19.84
N ALA A 660 16.42 -26.66 19.05
CA ALA A 660 17.64 -27.27 19.55
C ALA A 660 18.50 -26.28 20.36
N GLU A 661 18.70 -25.06 19.84
CA GLU A 661 19.46 -24.00 20.53
C GLU A 661 18.82 -23.61 21.86
N ALA A 662 17.50 -23.41 21.86
CA ALA A 662 16.76 -23.07 23.07
C ALA A 662 16.89 -24.16 24.14
N TRP A 663 16.83 -25.43 23.71
CA TRP A 663 17.03 -26.56 24.61
C TRP A 663 18.46 -26.62 25.15
N HIS A 664 19.45 -26.38 24.29
CA HIS A 664 20.85 -26.30 24.70
C HIS A 664 21.10 -25.21 25.77
N TRP A 665 20.44 -24.04 25.66
CA TRP A 665 20.52 -22.99 26.69
C TRP A 665 19.92 -23.45 28.03
N VAL A 666 18.78 -24.14 27.98
CA VAL A 666 18.14 -24.70 29.18
C VAL A 666 19.04 -25.74 29.85
N GLN A 667 19.75 -26.57 29.07
CA GLN A 667 20.72 -27.53 29.60
C GLN A 667 21.99 -26.86 30.16
N GLY A 668 22.49 -25.82 29.48
CA GLY A 668 23.73 -25.09 29.80
C GLY A 668 23.63 -24.09 30.96
N ALA A 669 22.72 -24.31 31.92
CA ALA A 669 22.45 -23.44 33.07
C ALA A 669 21.94 -22.02 32.74
N ARG A 670 21.53 -21.74 31.50
CA ARG A 670 20.80 -20.51 31.12
C ARG A 670 19.31 -20.77 31.09
N LYS A 671 18.76 -21.35 32.16
CA LYS A 671 17.32 -21.59 32.27
C LYS A 671 16.59 -20.27 32.49
N PRO A 672 15.35 -20.10 31.97
CA PRO A 672 14.51 -19.00 32.40
C PRO A 672 14.34 -19.03 33.92
N SER A 673 14.70 -17.95 34.58
CA SER A 673 14.64 -17.79 36.03
C SER A 673 13.97 -16.47 36.40
N PRO A 674 13.34 -16.37 37.59
CA PRO A 674 12.71 -15.13 38.08
C PRO A 674 13.61 -13.90 38.07
#